data_AF-A0A1Y4WIN7-F1
#
_entry.id   AF-A0A1Y4WIN7-F1
#
_cell.length_a   1.000
_cell.length_b   1.000
_cell.length_c   1.000
_cell.angle_alpha   90.00
_cell.angle_beta   90.00
_cell.angle_gamma   90.00
#
_symmetry.space_group_name_H-M   'P 1'
#
loop_
_entity.id
_entity.type
_entity.pdbx_description
1 polymer ?
#
loop_
_entity_poly.entity_id
_entity_poly.type
_entity_poly.pdbx_seq_one_letter_code
_entity_poly.pdbx_strand_id
1 'polypeptide(L)'
;MEFRELLKGPGPILLDGGMGTMLQAKGLAMGEAPELAALEHPDRLLEIHRAYVEAGTQILCANTFGANREKLARTGKTPEQVIGPSIAVAKQAAAGRALVALDLGPSGQLLEPTGILAFEDAVELFKEEVREAVKAGADLVMIETMADLQEARAALLAVKETCDLPVMVTMTYEERGRTFLGCDPASAALTLEGLGADAIGVNCSLGPREMPPLVEELNRWTTLPIAIKPNAGLPDPGGAGYDITADEFAQSMAELTRLGVKLYGGCCGTTPEYIAKLKKALEGREIQTIARHVPAAVCSGSRTVAIDRVRVIGERINPTGKKRMKEALIQGDIDYMLGQALAQTEAGADILDVNVGLPEIDEAAMMVRVVKGLQGVTDAPLQLDSTRPEVLEGALRVYCGKAIVNSVNGDEESLSAILPLVKKYGAAVVGLTLDQNGIPQSAQARVEIAQRILKRALSYGIRREDVYIDCLTLTVSAEQAGAAQTLEALSRVKSELGLKTVLGVSNISFGLPARPLVNQNFLTMAMTRGLDLPIINPNVDAMMAAVRSYHLLMNIDRDARDFLAAYAGAQVSGTVVTAGERTVVSPSGGERDLAQIVEAGLKGEAGEAVRRMLEQRSPMEIVDQVLIPALDKVGADFEAGRVFLPQLIQSAGAAQAAFEVIREKLSGQPGQEKGKAPIVLATVKGDIHDIGKNIVKVLLENYGYPVIDLGRDVDPKRVLQAVREHKAPLVGLSALMTTTLGSMADTIQLLRQDGVPCKVVVGGAVLTPEYAQQIGADFYARDAKESVDVARQVIG
;
A
#
# COMPACT_ATOMS: atom_id res chain seq x y z
N MET A 1 -22.38 -14.51 -23.18
CA MET A 1 -21.70 -13.21 -23.34
C MET A 1 -20.44 -13.31 -22.51
N GLU A 2 -19.27 -13.06 -23.05
CA GLU A 2 -18.02 -13.13 -22.28
C GLU A 2 -17.65 -11.73 -21.78
N PHE A 3 -17.17 -11.59 -20.53
CA PHE A 3 -16.85 -10.27 -19.96
C PHE A 3 -15.81 -9.50 -20.79
N ARG A 4 -14.76 -10.17 -21.27
CA ARG A 4 -13.72 -9.54 -22.11
C ARG A 4 -14.27 -9.06 -23.46
N GLU A 5 -15.32 -9.69 -23.98
CA GLU A 5 -16.00 -9.21 -25.18
C GLU A 5 -16.88 -8.01 -24.86
N LEU A 6 -17.56 -8.04 -23.71
CA LEU A 6 -18.38 -6.94 -23.22
C LEU A 6 -17.55 -5.66 -23.03
N LEU A 7 -16.31 -5.77 -22.50
CA LEU A 7 -15.37 -4.64 -22.39
C LEU A 7 -15.01 -4.01 -23.75
N LYS A 8 -14.95 -4.82 -24.82
CA LYS A 8 -14.65 -4.35 -26.19
C LYS A 8 -15.86 -3.74 -26.90
N GLY A 9 -17.07 -4.03 -26.43
CA GLY A 9 -18.30 -3.51 -27.01
C GLY A 9 -18.40 -1.97 -26.93
N PRO A 10 -19.22 -1.32 -27.76
CA PRO A 10 -19.47 0.11 -27.65
C PRO A 10 -20.36 0.43 -26.44
N GLY A 11 -20.19 1.62 -25.85
CA GLY A 11 -21.08 2.11 -24.78
C GLY A 11 -20.77 1.59 -23.36
N PRO A 12 -21.51 2.06 -22.35
CA PRO A 12 -21.27 1.74 -20.95
C PRO A 12 -21.76 0.34 -20.56
N ILE A 13 -21.13 -0.23 -19.54
CA ILE A 13 -21.50 -1.50 -18.93
C ILE A 13 -22.10 -1.22 -17.55
N LEU A 14 -23.30 -1.72 -17.30
CA LEU A 14 -23.99 -1.53 -16.03
C LEU A 14 -23.74 -2.68 -15.04
N LEU A 15 -23.23 -2.34 -13.87
CA LEU A 15 -23.14 -3.18 -12.69
C LEU A 15 -24.41 -3.00 -11.83
N ASP A 16 -24.58 -3.81 -10.80
CA ASP A 16 -25.66 -3.65 -9.82
C ASP A 16 -25.36 -2.56 -8.76
N GLY A 17 -26.33 -2.38 -7.86
CA GLY A 17 -26.26 -1.53 -6.66
C GLY A 17 -25.93 -2.31 -5.38
N GLY A 18 -26.30 -1.76 -4.22
CA GLY A 18 -25.96 -2.33 -2.91
C GLY A 18 -26.81 -3.54 -2.52
N MET A 19 -26.18 -4.71 -2.37
CA MET A 19 -26.85 -5.94 -1.90
C MET A 19 -27.31 -5.82 -0.43
N GLY A 20 -26.41 -5.38 0.46
CA GLY A 20 -26.71 -5.23 1.89
C GLY A 20 -27.89 -4.30 2.15
N THR A 21 -27.96 -3.16 1.45
CA THR A 21 -29.08 -2.20 1.52
C THR A 21 -30.41 -2.87 1.14
N MET A 22 -30.43 -3.69 0.09
CA MET A 22 -31.64 -4.38 -0.37
C MET A 22 -32.08 -5.50 0.57
N LEU A 23 -31.13 -6.23 1.17
CA LEU A 23 -31.43 -7.27 2.16
C LEU A 23 -32.00 -6.67 3.46
N GLN A 24 -31.43 -5.55 3.92
CA GLN A 24 -31.97 -4.81 5.07
C GLN A 24 -33.40 -4.31 4.81
N ALA A 25 -33.67 -3.75 3.62
CA ALA A 25 -35.03 -3.35 3.23
C ALA A 25 -36.03 -4.53 3.19
N LYS A 26 -35.53 -5.76 3.02
CA LYS A 26 -36.32 -7.01 3.09
C LYS A 26 -36.28 -7.69 4.47
N GLY A 27 -35.83 -6.99 5.51
CA GLY A 27 -35.95 -7.41 6.90
C GLY A 27 -34.76 -8.18 7.47
N LEU A 28 -33.58 -8.14 6.82
CA LEU A 28 -32.33 -8.60 7.44
C LEU A 28 -32.01 -7.70 8.65
N ALA A 29 -31.88 -8.30 9.83
CA ALA A 29 -31.62 -7.55 11.06
C ALA A 29 -30.14 -7.13 11.18
N MET A 30 -29.88 -6.11 12.01
CA MET A 30 -28.51 -5.72 12.33
C MET A 30 -27.77 -6.87 13.02
N GLY A 31 -26.58 -7.20 12.52
CA GLY A 31 -25.73 -8.28 13.04
C GLY A 31 -25.93 -9.65 12.38
N GLU A 32 -26.99 -9.84 11.57
CA GLU A 32 -27.14 -11.05 10.75
C GLU A 32 -26.15 -11.04 9.59
N ALA A 33 -25.66 -12.22 9.20
CA ALA A 33 -24.69 -12.38 8.12
C ALA A 33 -25.41 -12.38 6.76
N PRO A 34 -25.25 -11.33 5.92
CA PRO A 34 -25.94 -11.25 4.63
C PRO A 34 -25.68 -12.46 3.74
N GLU A 35 -24.49 -13.05 3.83
CA GLU A 35 -24.04 -14.16 3.00
C GLU A 35 -24.93 -15.41 3.15
N LEU A 36 -25.63 -15.58 4.27
CA LEU A 36 -26.53 -16.71 4.51
C LEU A 36 -27.86 -16.61 3.76
N ALA A 37 -28.16 -15.47 3.12
CA ALA A 37 -29.45 -15.24 2.48
C ALA A 37 -29.80 -16.28 1.41
N ALA A 38 -28.80 -16.84 0.70
CA ALA A 38 -29.05 -17.90 -0.27
C ALA A 38 -29.50 -19.23 0.36
N LEU A 39 -29.15 -19.47 1.62
CA LEU A 39 -29.53 -20.68 2.37
C LEU A 39 -30.85 -20.49 3.12
N GLU A 40 -31.05 -19.31 3.70
CA GLU A 40 -32.16 -19.05 4.61
C GLU A 40 -33.35 -18.42 3.91
N HIS A 41 -33.09 -17.54 2.93
CA HIS A 41 -34.08 -16.73 2.25
C HIS A 41 -33.85 -16.63 0.72
N PRO A 42 -33.67 -17.76 0.00
CA PRO A 42 -33.31 -17.75 -1.42
C PRO A 42 -34.30 -16.99 -2.30
N ASP A 43 -35.60 -17.04 -1.99
CA ASP A 43 -36.63 -16.32 -2.75
C ASP A 43 -36.46 -14.79 -2.65
N ARG A 44 -36.09 -14.28 -1.46
CA ARG A 44 -35.84 -12.85 -1.26
C ARG A 44 -34.62 -12.39 -2.04
N LEU A 45 -33.55 -13.19 -2.00
CA LEU A 45 -32.32 -12.91 -2.73
C LEU A 45 -32.55 -12.95 -4.25
N LEU A 46 -33.31 -13.93 -4.73
CA LEU A 46 -33.70 -14.05 -6.14
C LEU A 46 -34.48 -12.82 -6.62
N GLU A 47 -35.43 -12.34 -5.82
CA GLU A 47 -36.20 -11.13 -6.11
C GLU A 47 -35.32 -9.88 -6.23
N ILE A 48 -34.35 -9.71 -5.31
CA ILE A 48 -33.39 -8.59 -5.35
C ILE A 48 -32.58 -8.63 -6.65
N HIS A 49 -31.96 -9.76 -6.97
CA HIS A 49 -31.18 -9.88 -8.20
C HIS A 49 -32.03 -9.64 -9.44
N ARG A 50 -33.26 -10.16 -9.50
CA ARG A 50 -34.18 -9.92 -10.62
C ARG A 50 -34.49 -8.43 -10.80
N ALA A 51 -34.72 -7.71 -9.69
CA ALA A 51 -34.97 -6.28 -9.73
C ALA A 51 -33.79 -5.50 -10.34
N TYR A 52 -32.54 -5.87 -10.03
CA TYR A 52 -31.37 -5.26 -10.67
C TYR A 52 -31.27 -5.58 -12.17
N VAL A 53 -31.51 -6.84 -12.57
CA VAL A 53 -31.52 -7.19 -14.00
C VAL A 53 -32.63 -6.46 -14.76
N GLU A 54 -33.80 -6.27 -14.16
CA GLU A 54 -34.91 -5.49 -14.71
C GLU A 54 -34.57 -3.99 -14.81
N ALA A 55 -33.83 -3.44 -13.86
CA ALA A 55 -33.27 -2.09 -13.91
C ALA A 55 -32.21 -1.92 -15.02
N GLY A 56 -31.66 -3.03 -15.53
CA GLY A 56 -30.76 -3.05 -16.68
C GLY A 56 -29.31 -3.39 -16.37
N THR A 57 -29.03 -3.91 -15.17
CA THR A 57 -27.72 -4.49 -14.84
C THR A 57 -27.32 -5.58 -15.83
N GLN A 58 -26.06 -5.53 -16.28
CA GLN A 58 -25.43 -6.52 -17.16
C GLN A 58 -24.46 -7.43 -16.42
N ILE A 59 -24.02 -7.06 -15.21
CA ILE A 59 -23.16 -7.87 -14.34
C ILE A 59 -23.71 -7.78 -12.91
N LEU A 60 -24.16 -8.91 -12.38
CA LEU A 60 -24.58 -9.08 -10.99
C LEU A 60 -23.40 -9.53 -10.13
N CYS A 61 -23.25 -8.93 -8.96
CA CYS A 61 -22.45 -9.47 -7.87
C CYS A 61 -23.27 -10.55 -7.15
N ALA A 62 -22.78 -11.79 -7.11
CA ALA A 62 -23.39 -12.80 -6.23
C ALA A 62 -23.28 -12.34 -4.77
N ASN A 63 -24.19 -12.77 -3.90
CA ASN A 63 -24.17 -12.40 -2.49
C ASN A 63 -23.08 -13.19 -1.72
N THR A 64 -21.83 -12.83 -1.98
CA THR A 64 -20.62 -13.54 -1.49
C THR A 64 -19.55 -12.60 -0.93
N PHE A 65 -19.80 -11.29 -0.84
CA PHE A 65 -18.84 -10.27 -0.38
C PHE A 65 -18.01 -10.68 0.85
N GLY A 66 -18.66 -11.24 1.88
CA GLY A 66 -18.01 -11.72 3.10
C GLY A 66 -17.91 -13.24 3.23
N ALA A 67 -18.00 -14.00 2.14
CA ALA A 67 -18.10 -15.46 2.17
C ALA A 67 -16.76 -16.20 2.37
N ASN A 68 -15.83 -15.58 3.09
CA ASN A 68 -14.55 -16.17 3.45
C ASN A 68 -14.60 -16.90 4.80
N ARG A 69 -13.64 -17.80 5.05
CA ARG A 69 -13.61 -18.63 6.26
C ARG A 69 -13.57 -17.83 7.57
N GLU A 70 -12.88 -16.69 7.59
CA GLU A 70 -12.75 -15.85 8.79
C GLU A 70 -14.07 -15.19 9.17
N LYS A 71 -14.77 -14.62 8.19
CA LYS A 71 -16.07 -13.96 8.40
C LYS A 71 -17.20 -14.97 8.64
N LEU A 72 -17.14 -16.13 8.00
CA LEU A 72 -18.15 -17.19 8.17
C LEU A 72 -17.99 -18.01 9.46
N ALA A 73 -16.84 -17.97 10.14
CA ALA A 73 -16.58 -18.78 11.33
C ALA A 73 -17.70 -18.70 12.40
N ARG A 74 -18.27 -17.51 12.60
CA ARG A 74 -19.35 -17.27 13.58
C ARG A 74 -20.73 -17.78 13.15
N THR A 75 -20.90 -18.12 11.87
CA THR A 75 -22.17 -18.61 11.31
C THR A 75 -22.28 -20.13 11.37
N GLY A 76 -21.17 -20.84 11.64
CA GLY A 76 -21.09 -22.30 11.53
C GLY A 76 -21.18 -22.81 10.09
N LYS A 77 -21.00 -21.93 9.08
CA LYS A 77 -20.97 -22.29 7.66
C LYS A 77 -19.56 -22.16 7.08
N THR A 78 -19.34 -22.82 5.95
CA THR A 78 -18.09 -22.76 5.18
C THR A 78 -18.30 -22.04 3.84
N PRO A 79 -17.23 -21.54 3.19
CA PRO A 79 -17.31 -20.97 1.84
C PRO A 79 -18.01 -21.89 0.84
N GLU A 80 -17.69 -23.19 0.86
CA GLU A 80 -18.32 -24.23 0.01
C GLU A 80 -19.85 -24.29 0.18
N GLN A 81 -20.33 -24.15 1.41
CA GLN A 81 -21.78 -24.19 1.70
C GLN A 81 -22.52 -22.94 1.24
N VAL A 82 -21.83 -21.80 1.10
CA VAL A 82 -22.45 -20.49 0.89
C VAL A 82 -22.30 -20.02 -0.56
N ILE A 83 -21.11 -20.13 -1.15
CA ILE A 83 -20.78 -19.56 -2.45
C ILE A 83 -21.58 -20.21 -3.58
N GLY A 84 -21.65 -21.55 -3.58
CA GLY A 84 -22.40 -22.30 -4.60
C GLY A 84 -23.86 -21.89 -4.70
N PRO A 85 -24.63 -21.93 -3.60
CA PRO A 85 -26.01 -21.45 -3.56
C PRO A 85 -26.17 -19.97 -3.96
N SER A 86 -25.31 -19.08 -3.47
CA SER A 86 -25.38 -17.65 -3.82
C SER A 86 -25.21 -17.41 -5.32
N ILE A 87 -24.24 -18.07 -5.97
CA ILE A 87 -24.04 -17.98 -7.42
C ILE A 87 -25.22 -18.59 -8.18
N ALA A 88 -25.76 -19.73 -7.72
CA ALA A 88 -26.89 -20.38 -8.36
C ALA A 88 -28.14 -19.47 -8.39
N VAL A 89 -28.44 -18.78 -7.28
CA VAL A 89 -29.56 -17.82 -7.20
C VAL A 89 -29.33 -16.63 -8.13
N ALA A 90 -28.12 -16.07 -8.16
CA ALA A 90 -27.78 -14.97 -9.07
C ALA A 90 -27.88 -15.40 -10.55
N LYS A 91 -27.44 -16.61 -10.90
CA LYS A 91 -27.57 -17.18 -12.26
C LYS A 91 -29.04 -17.38 -12.66
N GLN A 92 -29.86 -17.85 -11.73
CA GLN A 92 -31.30 -17.98 -11.94
C GLN A 92 -31.97 -16.62 -12.21
N ALA A 93 -31.57 -15.57 -11.50
CA ALA A 93 -32.06 -14.21 -11.74
C ALA A 93 -31.58 -13.64 -13.09
N ALA A 94 -30.29 -13.85 -13.40
CA ALA A 94 -29.67 -13.40 -14.64
C ALA A 94 -30.38 -13.96 -15.86
N ALA A 95 -30.74 -15.25 -15.85
CA ALA A 95 -31.46 -15.94 -16.93
C ALA A 95 -30.86 -15.66 -18.34
N GLY A 96 -29.52 -15.60 -18.41
CA GLY A 96 -28.76 -15.31 -19.63
C GLY A 96 -28.74 -13.83 -20.07
N ARG A 97 -29.38 -12.91 -19.33
CA ARG A 97 -29.42 -11.47 -19.61
C ARG A 97 -28.28 -10.68 -18.96
N ALA A 98 -27.63 -11.25 -17.95
CA ALA A 98 -26.52 -10.66 -17.22
C ALA A 98 -25.46 -11.72 -16.92
N LEU A 99 -24.23 -11.28 -16.68
CA LEU A 99 -23.15 -12.09 -16.11
C LEU A 99 -23.26 -12.10 -14.59
N VAL A 100 -22.68 -13.11 -13.96
CA VAL A 100 -22.64 -13.28 -12.51
C VAL A 100 -21.19 -13.36 -12.06
N ALA A 101 -20.78 -12.37 -11.27
CA ALA A 101 -19.48 -12.32 -10.64
C ALA A 101 -19.48 -13.07 -9.30
N LEU A 102 -18.38 -13.75 -8.98
CA LEU A 102 -18.00 -13.91 -7.58
C LEU A 102 -17.70 -12.52 -7.04
N ASP A 103 -18.48 -12.07 -6.08
CA ASP A 103 -18.18 -10.87 -5.32
C ASP A 103 -17.24 -11.25 -4.16
N LEU A 104 -16.00 -10.78 -4.23
CA LEU A 104 -14.90 -11.13 -3.33
C LEU A 104 -14.47 -9.86 -2.60
N GLY A 105 -14.93 -9.71 -1.36
CA GLY A 105 -14.55 -8.60 -0.49
C GLY A 105 -13.27 -8.86 0.31
N PRO A 106 -12.83 -7.89 1.14
CA PRO A 106 -11.66 -8.06 1.99
C PRO A 106 -11.86 -9.17 3.02
N SER A 107 -10.77 -9.81 3.46
CA SER A 107 -10.77 -10.87 4.48
C SER A 107 -11.33 -10.37 5.81
N GLY A 108 -11.13 -9.08 6.10
CA GLY A 108 -11.42 -8.46 7.40
C GLY A 108 -10.25 -8.54 8.39
N GLN A 109 -9.09 -9.02 7.94
CA GLN A 109 -7.83 -9.04 8.68
C GLN A 109 -6.83 -8.09 8.02
N LEU A 110 -5.92 -7.54 8.82
CA LEU A 110 -4.77 -6.79 8.29
C LEU A 110 -3.62 -7.76 7.98
N LEU A 111 -2.97 -7.58 6.83
CA LEU A 111 -1.80 -8.35 6.44
C LEU A 111 -0.54 -7.89 7.19
N GLU A 112 0.41 -8.81 7.38
CA GLU A 112 1.75 -8.45 7.87
C GLU A 112 2.43 -7.38 6.99
N PRO A 113 3.21 -6.45 7.57
CA PRO A 113 3.54 -6.33 9.00
C PRO A 113 2.52 -5.53 9.82
N THR A 114 1.49 -4.97 9.20
CA THR A 114 0.47 -4.12 9.87
C THR A 114 -0.47 -4.94 10.75
N GLY A 115 -0.79 -6.17 10.33
CA GLY A 115 -1.55 -7.14 11.11
C GLY A 115 -0.86 -8.48 11.24
N ILE A 116 -1.66 -9.53 11.44
CA ILE A 116 -1.17 -10.89 11.76
C ILE A 116 -1.35 -11.89 10.63
N LEU A 117 -2.11 -11.55 9.58
CA LEU A 117 -2.38 -12.48 8.48
C LEU A 117 -1.16 -12.48 7.55
N ALA A 118 -0.51 -13.64 7.42
CA ALA A 118 0.57 -13.79 6.46
C ALA A 118 0.02 -13.71 5.03
N PHE A 119 0.83 -13.16 4.12
CA PHE A 119 0.44 -12.98 2.72
C PHE A 119 -0.01 -14.29 2.04
N GLU A 120 0.71 -15.40 2.26
CA GLU A 120 0.35 -16.70 1.69
C GLU A 120 -0.96 -17.24 2.25
N ASP A 121 -1.24 -17.00 3.54
CA ASP A 121 -2.49 -17.43 4.16
C ASP A 121 -3.68 -16.65 3.59
N ALA A 122 -3.48 -15.36 3.28
CA ALA A 122 -4.48 -14.55 2.56
C ALA A 122 -4.71 -15.08 1.14
N VAL A 123 -3.64 -15.42 0.40
CA VAL A 123 -3.76 -16.03 -0.94
C VAL A 123 -4.56 -17.33 -0.88
N GLU A 124 -4.22 -18.25 0.02
CA GLU A 124 -4.94 -19.52 0.13
C GLU A 124 -6.39 -19.35 0.60
N LEU A 125 -6.65 -18.40 1.52
CA LEU A 125 -8.02 -18.03 1.91
C LEU A 125 -8.87 -17.61 0.70
N PHE A 126 -8.35 -16.72 -0.14
CA PHE A 126 -9.08 -16.30 -1.35
C PHE A 126 -9.18 -17.41 -2.40
N LYS A 127 -8.18 -18.32 -2.50
CA LYS A 127 -8.27 -19.48 -3.40
C LYS A 127 -9.41 -20.42 -3.03
N GLU A 128 -9.73 -20.58 -1.74
CA GLU A 128 -10.90 -21.35 -1.31
C GLU A 128 -12.17 -20.80 -1.95
N GLU A 129 -12.40 -19.48 -1.85
CA GLU A 129 -13.57 -18.82 -2.42
C GLU A 129 -13.63 -18.94 -3.95
N VAL A 130 -12.50 -18.70 -4.62
CA VAL A 130 -12.40 -18.78 -6.09
C VAL A 130 -12.68 -20.20 -6.59
N ARG A 131 -12.16 -21.24 -5.94
CA ARG A 131 -12.42 -22.64 -6.33
C ARG A 131 -13.92 -22.97 -6.30
N GLU A 132 -14.62 -22.52 -5.26
CA GLU A 132 -16.06 -22.76 -5.13
C GLU A 132 -16.87 -21.96 -6.16
N ALA A 133 -16.45 -20.74 -6.47
CA ALA A 133 -17.10 -19.95 -7.51
C ALA A 133 -16.94 -20.53 -8.92
N VAL A 134 -15.74 -21.04 -9.24
CA VAL A 134 -15.47 -21.71 -10.52
C VAL A 134 -16.34 -22.96 -10.65
N LYS A 135 -16.44 -23.79 -9.61
CA LYS A 135 -17.33 -24.97 -9.59
C LYS A 135 -18.80 -24.58 -9.79
N ALA A 136 -19.23 -23.46 -9.19
CA ALA A 136 -20.60 -22.95 -9.31
C ALA A 136 -20.89 -22.25 -10.65
N GLY A 137 -19.86 -22.02 -11.48
CA GLY A 137 -20.00 -21.46 -12.81
C GLY A 137 -20.07 -19.92 -12.86
N ALA A 138 -19.39 -19.21 -11.95
CA ALA A 138 -19.21 -17.76 -12.06
C ALA A 138 -18.61 -17.36 -13.42
N ASP A 139 -19.03 -16.21 -13.96
CA ASP A 139 -18.55 -15.70 -15.26
C ASP A 139 -17.27 -14.84 -15.12
N LEU A 140 -17.04 -14.31 -13.93
CA LEU A 140 -15.91 -13.43 -13.59
C LEU A 140 -15.72 -13.38 -12.07
N VAL A 141 -14.60 -12.80 -11.64
CA VAL A 141 -14.36 -12.42 -10.24
C VAL A 141 -14.33 -10.90 -10.12
N MET A 142 -15.06 -10.36 -9.15
CA MET A 142 -15.04 -8.96 -8.78
C MET A 142 -14.43 -8.85 -7.39
N ILE A 143 -13.18 -8.42 -7.33
CA ILE A 143 -12.47 -8.13 -6.09
C ILE A 143 -12.81 -6.69 -5.73
N GLU A 144 -13.57 -6.45 -4.66
CA GLU A 144 -14.04 -5.09 -4.35
C GLU A 144 -13.84 -4.65 -2.89
N THR A 145 -13.88 -3.33 -2.69
CA THR A 145 -13.72 -2.67 -1.38
C THR A 145 -12.39 -2.97 -0.71
N MET A 146 -11.32 -3.14 -1.49
CA MET A 146 -9.99 -3.36 -0.94
C MET A 146 -9.41 -2.03 -0.43
N ALA A 147 -9.08 -1.97 0.86
CA ALA A 147 -8.41 -0.83 1.50
C ALA A 147 -6.89 -0.98 1.57
N ASP A 148 -6.40 -2.22 1.38
CA ASP A 148 -5.00 -2.60 1.32
C ASP A 148 -4.64 -3.11 -0.08
N LEU A 149 -3.60 -2.54 -0.70
CA LEU A 149 -3.11 -3.00 -1.98
C LEU A 149 -2.52 -4.41 -1.86
N GLN A 150 -1.88 -4.76 -0.75
CA GLN A 150 -1.28 -6.08 -0.58
C GLN A 150 -2.34 -7.18 -0.49
N GLU A 151 -3.47 -6.89 0.17
CA GLU A 151 -4.62 -7.79 0.20
C GLU A 151 -5.26 -7.94 -1.19
N ALA A 152 -5.43 -6.83 -1.93
CA ALA A 152 -5.92 -6.87 -3.31
C ALA A 152 -5.00 -7.70 -4.21
N ARG A 153 -3.67 -7.61 -4.03
CA ARG A 153 -2.68 -8.45 -4.73
C ARG A 153 -2.86 -9.92 -4.36
N ALA A 154 -3.04 -10.25 -3.08
CA ALA A 154 -3.24 -11.62 -2.62
C ALA A 154 -4.49 -12.24 -3.27
N ALA A 155 -5.61 -11.50 -3.28
CA ALA A 155 -6.85 -11.91 -3.93
C ALA A 155 -6.67 -12.09 -5.45
N LEU A 156 -6.01 -11.14 -6.13
CA LEU A 156 -5.79 -11.22 -7.57
C LEU A 156 -4.89 -12.42 -7.94
N LEU A 157 -3.81 -12.64 -7.20
CA LEU A 157 -2.95 -13.82 -7.37
C LEU A 157 -3.71 -15.11 -7.10
N ALA A 158 -4.56 -15.15 -6.08
CA ALA A 158 -5.41 -16.31 -5.82
C ALA A 158 -6.29 -16.65 -7.03
N VAL A 159 -6.87 -15.64 -7.70
CA VAL A 159 -7.63 -15.86 -8.94
C VAL A 159 -6.73 -16.38 -10.05
N LYS A 160 -5.63 -15.68 -10.35
CA LYS A 160 -4.72 -16.01 -11.47
C LYS A 160 -4.01 -17.36 -11.32
N GLU A 161 -3.80 -17.84 -10.10
CA GLU A 161 -3.21 -19.15 -9.82
C GLU A 161 -4.24 -20.28 -9.81
N THR A 162 -5.53 -19.97 -9.78
CA THR A 162 -6.62 -20.96 -9.65
C THR A 162 -7.40 -21.13 -10.95
N CYS A 163 -7.59 -20.07 -11.74
CA CYS A 163 -8.40 -20.11 -12.96
C CYS A 163 -8.10 -18.95 -13.93
N ASP A 164 -8.68 -19.03 -15.14
CA ASP A 164 -8.54 -18.02 -16.19
C ASP A 164 -9.70 -17.01 -16.27
N LEU A 165 -10.60 -17.05 -15.28
CA LEU A 165 -11.75 -16.13 -15.23
C LEU A 165 -11.26 -14.68 -15.28
N PRO A 166 -11.99 -13.80 -15.98
CA PRO A 166 -11.66 -12.39 -15.98
C PRO A 166 -11.85 -11.79 -14.60
N VAL A 167 -11.02 -10.79 -14.27
CA VAL A 167 -11.00 -10.18 -12.93
C VAL A 167 -11.13 -8.67 -13.02
N MET A 168 -12.10 -8.12 -12.30
CA MET A 168 -12.18 -6.70 -12.02
C MET A 168 -11.75 -6.44 -10.58
N VAL A 169 -10.92 -5.42 -10.35
CA VAL A 169 -10.43 -5.07 -9.01
C VAL A 169 -10.76 -3.62 -8.68
N THR A 170 -11.47 -3.37 -7.59
CA THR A 170 -11.73 -2.02 -7.10
C THR A 170 -11.14 -1.80 -5.71
N MET A 171 -10.52 -0.63 -5.57
CA MET A 171 -10.01 -0.13 -4.29
C MET A 171 -11.02 0.87 -3.70
N THR A 172 -10.97 1.08 -2.39
CA THR A 172 -11.76 2.12 -1.72
C THR A 172 -10.86 3.23 -1.19
N TYR A 173 -11.22 4.48 -1.47
CA TYR A 173 -10.43 5.68 -1.16
C TYR A 173 -11.19 6.62 -0.24
N GLU A 174 -10.44 7.35 0.57
CA GLU A 174 -10.92 8.49 1.36
C GLU A 174 -10.87 9.78 0.53
N GLU A 175 -11.45 10.87 1.05
CA GLU A 175 -11.57 12.17 0.36
C GLU A 175 -10.22 12.74 -0.11
N ARG A 176 -9.13 12.42 0.61
CA ARG A 176 -7.76 12.84 0.26
C ARG A 176 -7.15 12.06 -0.91
N GLY A 177 -7.89 11.13 -1.52
CA GLY A 177 -7.44 10.33 -2.66
C GLY A 177 -6.43 9.25 -2.30
N ARG A 178 -6.47 8.74 -1.07
CA ARG A 178 -5.67 7.59 -0.62
C ARG A 178 -6.58 6.56 0.05
N THR A 179 -6.18 5.30 -0.01
CA THR A 179 -6.84 4.26 0.79
C THR A 179 -6.49 4.45 2.27
N PHE A 180 -7.23 3.76 3.13
CA PHE A 180 -6.98 3.78 4.57
C PHE A 180 -5.53 3.45 4.98
N LEU A 181 -4.86 2.55 4.25
CA LEU A 181 -3.44 2.21 4.48
C LEU A 181 -2.46 3.08 3.68
N GLY A 182 -2.94 4.16 3.06
CA GLY A 182 -2.10 5.15 2.38
C GLY A 182 -1.80 4.84 0.92
N CYS A 183 -2.42 3.83 0.30
CA CYS A 183 -2.20 3.53 -1.12
C CYS A 183 -2.79 4.63 -2.00
N ASP A 184 -2.01 5.10 -2.98
CA ASP A 184 -2.49 6.05 -3.99
C ASP A 184 -3.06 5.34 -5.24
N PRO A 185 -3.92 6.01 -6.05
CA PRO A 185 -4.49 5.41 -7.26
C PRO A 185 -3.46 4.96 -8.28
N ALA A 186 -2.33 5.67 -8.38
CA ALA A 186 -1.27 5.34 -9.32
C ALA A 186 -0.60 4.00 -9.00
N SER A 187 -0.29 3.77 -7.73
CA SER A 187 0.36 2.58 -7.21
C SER A 187 -0.55 1.36 -7.38
N ALA A 188 -1.84 1.52 -7.08
CA ALA A 188 -2.85 0.49 -7.34
C ALA A 188 -2.96 0.18 -8.84
N ALA A 189 -3.08 1.19 -9.69
CA ALA A 189 -3.21 1.02 -11.14
C ALA A 189 -2.03 0.26 -11.76
N LEU A 190 -0.80 0.69 -11.48
CA LEU A 190 0.42 0.06 -11.99
C LEU A 190 0.53 -1.41 -11.54
N THR A 191 0.22 -1.67 -10.27
CA THR A 191 0.34 -3.00 -9.67
C THR A 191 -0.72 -3.97 -10.18
N LEU A 192 -1.99 -3.54 -10.18
CA LEU A 192 -3.12 -4.40 -10.54
C LEU A 192 -3.16 -4.68 -12.05
N GLU A 193 -2.81 -3.71 -12.91
CA GLU A 193 -2.62 -3.97 -14.34
C GLU A 193 -1.45 -4.92 -14.56
N GLY A 194 -0.33 -4.72 -13.86
CA GLY A 194 0.86 -5.57 -13.95
C GLY A 194 0.57 -7.03 -13.61
N LEU A 195 -0.25 -7.28 -12.60
CA LEU A 195 -0.71 -8.63 -12.19
C LEU A 195 -1.81 -9.22 -13.09
N GLY A 196 -2.29 -8.46 -14.07
CA GLY A 196 -3.20 -8.95 -15.09
C GLY A 196 -4.69 -8.81 -14.77
N ALA A 197 -5.10 -7.80 -13.98
CA ALA A 197 -6.51 -7.41 -13.92
C ALA A 197 -7.06 -7.09 -15.33
N ASP A 198 -8.35 -7.35 -15.56
CA ASP A 198 -9.04 -7.05 -16.82
C ASP A 198 -9.74 -5.68 -16.78
N ALA A 199 -10.08 -5.20 -15.58
CA ALA A 199 -10.57 -3.85 -15.30
C ALA A 199 -10.18 -3.44 -13.88
N ILE A 200 -10.00 -2.14 -13.63
CA ILE A 200 -9.74 -1.61 -12.29
C ILE A 200 -10.66 -0.44 -11.95
N GLY A 201 -10.79 -0.07 -10.69
CA GLY A 201 -11.70 1.02 -10.35
C GLY A 201 -11.80 1.40 -8.89
N VAL A 202 -12.86 2.16 -8.61
CA VAL A 202 -13.20 2.67 -7.27
C VAL A 202 -14.60 2.26 -6.90
N ASN A 203 -14.77 1.80 -5.66
CA ASN A 203 -16.10 1.58 -5.09
C ASN A 203 -16.17 2.00 -3.62
N CYS A 204 -17.40 2.24 -3.14
CA CYS A 204 -17.70 2.58 -1.75
C CYS A 204 -17.05 3.90 -1.26
N SER A 205 -17.16 4.14 0.05
CA SER A 205 -16.69 5.30 0.84
C SER A 205 -17.23 6.67 0.42
N LEU A 206 -17.02 7.06 -0.83
CA LEU A 206 -17.33 8.36 -1.38
C LEU A 206 -18.58 8.34 -2.27
N GLY A 207 -19.15 9.51 -2.50
CA GLY A 207 -20.24 9.71 -3.45
C GLY A 207 -19.74 9.90 -4.88
N PRO A 208 -20.66 10.07 -5.85
CA PRO A 208 -20.31 10.30 -7.25
C PRO A 208 -19.62 11.65 -7.50
N ARG A 209 -19.75 12.63 -6.59
CA ARG A 209 -19.15 13.97 -6.75
C ARG A 209 -17.63 13.96 -6.59
N GLU A 210 -17.11 13.02 -5.81
CA GLU A 210 -15.69 12.89 -5.49
C GLU A 210 -14.93 11.99 -6.49
N MET A 211 -15.65 11.33 -7.42
CA MET A 211 -15.07 10.39 -8.39
C MET A 211 -14.16 11.01 -9.46
N PRO A 212 -14.43 12.21 -10.03
CA PRO A 212 -13.63 12.76 -11.13
C PRO A 212 -12.11 12.78 -10.90
N PRO A 213 -11.57 13.32 -9.78
CA PRO A 213 -10.12 13.35 -9.55
C PRO A 213 -9.50 11.94 -9.46
N LEU A 214 -10.20 10.97 -8.88
CA LEU A 214 -9.72 9.58 -8.81
C LEU A 214 -9.66 8.93 -10.20
N VAL A 215 -10.68 9.16 -11.04
CA VAL A 215 -10.71 8.65 -12.41
C VAL A 215 -9.61 9.29 -13.27
N GLU A 216 -9.39 10.61 -13.13
CA GLU A 216 -8.33 11.33 -13.82
C GLU A 216 -6.94 10.76 -13.46
N GLU A 217 -6.70 10.50 -12.18
CA GLU A 217 -5.44 9.90 -11.74
C GLU A 217 -5.30 8.46 -12.28
N LEU A 218 -6.32 7.60 -12.15
CA LEU A 218 -6.28 6.24 -12.70
C LEU A 218 -5.99 6.22 -14.21
N ASN A 219 -6.62 7.12 -14.97
CA ASN A 219 -6.42 7.23 -16.42
C ASN A 219 -4.96 7.52 -16.84
N ARG A 220 -4.15 8.13 -15.96
CA ARG A 220 -2.73 8.39 -16.23
C ARG A 220 -1.86 7.15 -16.08
N TRP A 221 -2.31 6.17 -15.30
CA TRP A 221 -1.48 5.07 -14.80
C TRP A 221 -1.94 3.67 -15.23
N THR A 222 -3.10 3.57 -15.87
CA THR A 222 -3.56 2.31 -16.48
C THR A 222 -4.03 2.47 -17.92
N THR A 223 -3.95 1.39 -18.68
CA THR A 223 -4.64 1.23 -19.96
C THR A 223 -6.00 0.54 -19.83
N LEU A 224 -6.28 -0.09 -18.69
CA LEU A 224 -7.46 -0.93 -18.44
C LEU A 224 -8.75 -0.11 -18.31
N PRO A 225 -9.92 -0.67 -18.71
CA PRO A 225 -11.22 -0.06 -18.44
C PRO A 225 -11.42 0.30 -16.96
N ILE A 226 -12.01 1.49 -16.72
CA ILE A 226 -12.26 2.01 -15.37
C ILE A 226 -13.69 1.69 -14.95
N ALA A 227 -13.83 1.15 -13.74
CA ALA A 227 -15.10 0.84 -13.07
C ALA A 227 -15.36 1.80 -11.90
N ILE A 228 -16.60 2.29 -11.76
CA ILE A 228 -16.99 3.22 -10.69
C ILE A 228 -18.31 2.77 -10.05
N LYS A 229 -18.30 2.50 -8.74
CA LYS A 229 -19.45 2.12 -7.89
C LYS A 229 -19.47 2.92 -6.58
N PRO A 230 -19.77 4.22 -6.60
CA PRO A 230 -19.79 5.04 -5.39
C PRO A 230 -21.00 4.73 -4.52
N ASN A 231 -21.00 5.23 -3.29
CA ASN A 231 -22.18 5.23 -2.42
C ASN A 231 -23.23 6.22 -2.94
N ALA A 232 -24.48 6.07 -2.48
CA ALA A 232 -25.55 7.05 -2.70
C ALA A 232 -25.36 8.34 -1.88
N GLY A 233 -24.11 8.71 -1.55
CA GLY A 233 -23.76 9.83 -0.68
C GLY A 233 -23.23 9.41 0.68
N LEU A 234 -23.20 10.35 1.62
CA LEU A 234 -22.96 10.06 3.03
C LEU A 234 -24.28 9.65 3.68
N PRO A 235 -24.24 8.72 4.64
CA PRO A 235 -25.44 8.33 5.37
C PRO A 235 -25.93 9.49 6.26
N ASP A 236 -27.25 9.73 6.26
CA ASP A 236 -27.90 10.78 7.05
C ASP A 236 -27.69 10.52 8.56
N PRO A 237 -27.17 11.50 9.33
CA PRO A 237 -27.04 11.41 10.80
C PRO A 237 -28.34 11.05 11.53
N GLY A 238 -29.51 11.34 10.94
CA GLY A 238 -30.83 11.00 11.47
C GLY A 238 -31.29 9.57 11.19
N GLY A 239 -30.50 8.75 10.47
CA GLY A 239 -30.76 7.34 10.21
C GLY A 239 -31.76 7.04 9.10
N ALA A 240 -32.23 8.03 8.34
CA ALA A 240 -33.33 7.89 7.37
C ALA A 240 -32.89 7.69 5.90
N GLY A 241 -31.60 7.59 5.58
CA GLY A 241 -31.15 7.32 4.21
C GLY A 241 -29.74 7.80 3.91
N TYR A 242 -29.45 7.98 2.63
CA TYR A 242 -28.24 8.63 2.10
C TYR A 242 -28.62 9.97 1.47
N ASP A 243 -27.68 10.92 1.44
CA ASP A 243 -27.96 12.31 1.08
C ASP A 243 -27.99 12.62 -0.43
N ILE A 244 -27.77 11.65 -1.33
CA ILE A 244 -27.85 11.84 -2.79
C ILE A 244 -29.02 11.06 -3.37
N THR A 245 -29.90 11.78 -4.07
CA THR A 245 -31.05 11.19 -4.76
C THR A 245 -30.63 10.36 -5.98
N ALA A 246 -31.50 9.45 -6.42
CA ALA A 246 -31.24 8.62 -7.59
C ALA A 246 -31.05 9.44 -8.90
N ASP A 247 -31.71 10.60 -9.02
CA ASP A 247 -31.53 11.48 -10.19
C ASP A 247 -30.18 12.21 -10.16
N GLU A 248 -29.78 12.75 -9.01
CA GLU A 248 -28.48 13.40 -8.84
C GLU A 248 -27.33 12.41 -9.04
N PHE A 249 -27.47 11.20 -8.50
CA PHE A 249 -26.51 10.12 -8.68
C PHE A 249 -26.34 9.77 -10.16
N ALA A 250 -27.46 9.54 -10.86
CA ALA A 250 -27.45 9.19 -12.28
C ALA A 250 -26.81 10.28 -13.16
N GLN A 251 -27.14 11.55 -12.90
CA GLN A 251 -26.57 12.68 -13.63
C GLN A 251 -25.06 12.79 -13.41
N SER A 252 -24.62 12.77 -12.15
CA SER A 252 -23.20 12.88 -11.78
C SER A 252 -22.37 11.75 -12.38
N MET A 253 -22.87 10.51 -12.29
CA MET A 253 -22.22 9.35 -12.88
C MET A 253 -22.15 9.43 -14.41
N ALA A 254 -23.23 9.88 -15.07
CA ALA A 254 -23.26 10.00 -16.52
C ALA A 254 -22.28 11.07 -17.07
N GLU A 255 -21.84 12.03 -16.25
CA GLU A 255 -20.78 12.97 -16.63
C GLU A 255 -19.41 12.30 -16.74
N LEU A 256 -19.16 11.20 -16.02
CA LEU A 256 -17.89 10.47 -16.06
C LEU A 256 -17.61 9.81 -17.43
N THR A 257 -18.60 9.77 -18.33
CA THR A 257 -18.42 9.38 -19.74
C THR A 257 -17.34 10.21 -20.44
N ARG A 258 -17.18 11.49 -20.07
CA ARG A 258 -16.12 12.38 -20.58
C ARG A 258 -14.71 11.98 -20.14
N LEU A 259 -14.62 11.22 -19.04
CA LEU A 259 -13.37 10.71 -18.49
C LEU A 259 -13.08 9.26 -18.93
N GLY A 260 -13.89 8.70 -19.84
CA GLY A 260 -13.67 7.35 -20.36
C GLY A 260 -14.01 6.23 -19.38
N VAL A 261 -14.83 6.48 -18.36
CA VAL A 261 -15.34 5.42 -17.47
C VAL A 261 -16.17 4.43 -18.30
N LYS A 262 -15.95 3.14 -18.05
CA LYS A 262 -16.54 2.05 -18.86
C LYS A 262 -17.59 1.26 -18.10
N LEU A 263 -17.36 0.97 -16.82
CA LEU A 263 -18.27 0.21 -15.99
C LEU A 263 -18.85 1.11 -14.91
N TYR A 264 -20.17 1.09 -14.75
CA TYR A 264 -20.91 1.98 -13.86
C TYR A 264 -21.86 1.15 -12.99
N GLY A 265 -21.86 1.40 -11.69
CA GLY A 265 -22.88 0.86 -10.79
C GLY A 265 -22.99 1.69 -9.52
N GLY A 266 -23.48 1.07 -8.46
CA GLY A 266 -23.57 1.67 -7.15
C GLY A 266 -23.13 0.73 -6.04
N CYS A 267 -22.78 1.30 -4.89
CA CYS A 267 -22.45 0.55 -3.68
C CYS A 267 -23.53 0.81 -2.60
N CYS A 268 -23.14 1.20 -1.39
CA CYS A 268 -24.06 1.32 -0.27
C CYS A 268 -25.09 2.43 -0.52
N GLY A 269 -26.36 2.14 -0.21
CA GLY A 269 -27.48 3.07 -0.40
C GLY A 269 -28.11 3.08 -1.80
N THR A 270 -27.47 2.43 -2.78
CA THR A 270 -28.00 2.40 -4.15
C THR A 270 -28.97 1.23 -4.34
N THR A 271 -30.11 1.50 -4.98
CA THR A 271 -31.20 0.53 -5.22
C THR A 271 -31.42 0.33 -6.73
N PRO A 272 -32.31 -0.59 -7.17
CA PRO A 272 -32.67 -0.72 -8.58
C PRO A 272 -33.15 0.58 -9.24
N GLU A 273 -33.74 1.51 -8.48
CA GLU A 273 -34.13 2.83 -8.99
C GLU A 273 -32.90 3.64 -9.48
N TYR A 274 -31.81 3.61 -8.72
CA TYR A 274 -30.56 4.29 -9.07
C TYR A 274 -29.98 3.73 -10.36
N ILE A 275 -29.96 2.40 -10.50
CA ILE A 275 -29.45 1.73 -11.70
C ILE A 275 -30.33 2.02 -12.92
N ALA A 276 -31.65 2.02 -12.77
CA ALA A 276 -32.57 2.34 -13.87
C ALA A 276 -32.43 3.80 -14.34
N LYS A 277 -32.29 4.75 -13.40
CA LYS A 277 -32.05 6.17 -13.72
C LYS A 277 -30.66 6.38 -14.34
N LEU A 278 -29.64 5.69 -13.84
CA LEU A 278 -28.28 5.71 -14.41
C LEU A 278 -28.28 5.21 -15.85
N LYS A 279 -28.93 4.07 -16.12
CA LYS A 279 -29.10 3.55 -17.48
C LYS A 279 -29.70 4.61 -18.40
N LYS A 280 -30.82 5.21 -17.99
CA LYS A 280 -31.51 6.27 -18.75
C LYS A 280 -30.63 7.51 -18.95
N ALA A 281 -29.85 7.91 -17.95
CA ALA A 281 -28.94 9.06 -18.06
C ALA A 281 -27.77 8.81 -19.02
N LEU A 282 -27.36 7.54 -19.17
CA LEU A 282 -26.31 7.10 -20.09
C LEU A 282 -26.81 6.81 -21.51
N GLU A 283 -28.11 6.64 -21.72
CA GLU A 283 -28.69 6.42 -23.06
C GLU A 283 -28.32 7.56 -24.02
N GLY A 284 -27.78 7.18 -25.19
CA GLY A 284 -27.35 8.14 -26.21
C GLY A 284 -26.03 8.87 -25.93
N ARG A 285 -25.36 8.60 -24.79
CA ARG A 285 -24.03 9.14 -24.51
C ARG A 285 -22.93 8.24 -25.06
N GLU A 286 -21.95 8.85 -25.72
CA GLU A 286 -20.72 8.16 -26.11
C GLU A 286 -19.68 8.25 -24.98
N ILE A 287 -19.02 7.14 -24.70
CA ILE A 287 -17.86 7.15 -23.79
C ILE A 287 -16.69 7.74 -24.54
N GLN A 288 -16.12 8.81 -24.00
CA GLN A 288 -14.96 9.44 -24.60
C GLN A 288 -13.77 8.47 -24.58
N THR A 289 -13.18 8.25 -25.76
CA THR A 289 -11.95 7.47 -25.85
C THR A 289 -10.79 8.32 -25.36
N ILE A 290 -10.19 7.93 -24.24
CA ILE A 290 -9.00 8.58 -23.69
C ILE A 290 -7.77 7.85 -24.23
N ALA A 291 -6.87 8.57 -24.91
CA ALA A 291 -5.59 8.03 -25.30
C ALA A 291 -4.74 7.80 -24.04
N ARG A 292 -4.62 6.53 -23.63
CA ARG A 292 -3.87 6.15 -22.43
C ARG A 292 -2.46 5.72 -22.83
N HIS A 293 -1.46 6.43 -22.32
CA HIS A 293 -0.07 6.04 -22.39
C HIS A 293 0.49 6.07 -20.97
N VAL A 294 0.74 4.88 -20.42
CA VAL A 294 1.30 4.75 -19.08
C VAL A 294 2.81 4.97 -19.17
N PRO A 295 3.35 6.01 -18.51
CA PRO A 295 4.79 6.29 -18.56
C PRO A 295 5.59 5.22 -17.82
N ALA A 296 6.89 5.15 -18.12
CA ALA A 296 7.83 4.32 -17.36
C ALA A 296 7.83 4.73 -15.88
N ALA A 297 7.49 3.79 -14.99
CA ALA A 297 7.33 4.04 -13.57
C ALA A 297 7.40 2.74 -12.76
N VAL A 298 7.71 2.91 -11.48
CA VAL A 298 7.76 1.87 -10.45
C VAL A 298 7.06 2.39 -9.19
N CYS A 299 6.61 1.50 -8.31
CA CYS A 299 5.91 1.92 -7.10
C CYS A 299 6.14 0.95 -5.94
N SER A 300 6.09 1.50 -4.73
CA SER A 300 5.81 0.75 -3.51
C SER A 300 4.29 0.72 -3.29
N GLY A 301 3.84 0.19 -2.14
CA GLY A 301 2.42 0.16 -1.79
C GLY A 301 1.77 1.54 -1.65
N SER A 302 2.55 2.59 -1.39
CA SER A 302 2.06 3.93 -1.04
C SER A 302 2.64 5.07 -1.88
N ARG A 303 3.62 4.79 -2.76
CA ARG A 303 4.29 5.82 -3.54
C ARG A 303 4.68 5.33 -4.92
N THR A 304 4.27 6.08 -5.93
CA THR A 304 4.72 5.92 -7.32
C THR A 304 5.88 6.84 -7.66
N VAL A 305 6.88 6.31 -8.37
CA VAL A 305 8.03 7.02 -8.93
C VAL A 305 7.98 6.94 -10.45
N ALA A 306 7.54 8.04 -11.09
CA ALA A 306 7.72 8.23 -12.52
C ALA A 306 9.20 8.39 -12.88
N ILE A 307 9.63 7.73 -13.95
CA ILE A 307 10.96 7.90 -14.53
C ILE A 307 10.86 9.00 -15.60
N ASP A 308 10.40 10.17 -15.20
CA ASP A 308 10.22 11.38 -16.01
C ASP A 308 11.42 12.33 -15.97
N ARG A 309 12.26 12.17 -14.95
CA ARG A 309 13.56 12.81 -14.74
C ARG A 309 14.61 11.79 -14.31
N VAL A 310 15.83 12.23 -14.02
CA VAL A 310 16.83 11.34 -13.41
C VAL A 310 16.36 10.93 -12.02
N ARG A 311 16.30 9.62 -11.76
CA ARG A 311 15.89 9.03 -10.48
C ARG A 311 17.04 8.22 -9.91
N VAL A 312 17.41 8.51 -8.67
CA VAL A 312 18.57 7.87 -8.04
C VAL A 312 18.20 6.50 -7.48
N ILE A 313 18.95 5.48 -7.85
CA ILE A 313 18.89 4.15 -7.23
C ILE A 313 20.01 4.03 -6.21
N GLY A 314 19.66 3.84 -4.93
CA GLY A 314 20.63 3.68 -3.85
C GLY A 314 21.30 2.29 -3.82
N GLU A 315 22.63 2.23 -3.86
CA GLU A 315 23.42 1.00 -4.00
C GLU A 315 23.88 0.33 -2.68
N ARG A 316 23.48 0.85 -1.52
CA ARG A 316 24.15 0.49 -0.26
C ARG A 316 23.74 -0.87 0.30
N ILE A 317 22.53 -1.36 0.03
CA ILE A 317 22.05 -2.69 0.46
C ILE A 317 22.60 -3.75 -0.48
N ASN A 318 23.91 -3.98 -0.40
CA ASN A 318 24.64 -4.91 -1.24
C ASN A 318 25.93 -5.38 -0.51
N PRO A 319 26.17 -6.69 -0.34
CA PRO A 319 27.31 -7.23 0.40
C PRO A 319 28.65 -7.13 -0.32
N THR A 320 28.68 -6.91 -1.64
CA THR A 320 29.90 -6.90 -2.43
C THR A 320 30.88 -5.84 -1.92
N GLY A 321 32.05 -6.29 -1.46
CA GLY A 321 33.10 -5.42 -0.92
C GLY A 321 32.79 -4.75 0.43
N LYS A 322 31.64 -5.03 1.08
CA LYS A 322 31.21 -4.36 2.32
C LYS A 322 31.19 -5.33 3.51
N LYS A 323 32.27 -5.31 4.32
CA LYS A 323 32.44 -6.23 5.47
C LYS A 323 31.26 -6.21 6.45
N ARG A 324 30.82 -5.02 6.88
CA ARG A 324 29.69 -4.89 7.83
C ARG A 324 28.37 -5.43 7.28
N MET A 325 28.10 -5.24 5.98
CA MET A 325 26.88 -5.77 5.34
C MET A 325 26.90 -7.30 5.28
N LYS A 326 28.05 -7.89 4.98
CA LYS A 326 28.22 -9.35 5.01
C LYS A 326 28.00 -9.91 6.42
N GLU A 327 28.58 -9.28 7.43
CA GLU A 327 28.38 -9.67 8.84
C GLU A 327 26.91 -9.59 9.23
N ALA A 328 26.22 -8.51 8.86
CA ALA A 328 24.79 -8.34 9.14
C ALA A 328 23.93 -9.43 8.48
N LEU A 329 24.19 -9.77 7.21
CA LEU A 329 23.50 -10.87 6.52
C LEU A 329 23.72 -12.22 7.20
N ILE A 330 24.96 -12.53 7.58
CA ILE A 330 25.30 -13.79 8.27
C ILE A 330 24.61 -13.87 9.64
N GLN A 331 24.51 -12.75 10.35
CA GLN A 331 23.88 -12.66 11.67
C GLN A 331 22.35 -12.55 11.62
N GLY A 332 21.77 -12.33 10.43
CA GLY A 332 20.35 -12.04 10.27
C GLY A 332 19.93 -10.69 10.86
N ASP A 333 20.86 -9.74 10.95
CA ASP A 333 20.67 -8.36 11.39
C ASP A 333 19.97 -7.55 10.28
N ILE A 334 18.64 -7.75 10.18
CA ILE A 334 17.77 -7.05 9.22
C ILE A 334 17.78 -5.54 9.53
N ASP A 335 17.82 -5.15 10.80
CA ASP A 335 17.75 -3.75 11.24
C ASP A 335 18.88 -2.91 10.64
N TYR A 336 20.10 -3.45 10.55
CA TYR A 336 21.20 -2.76 9.85
C TYR A 336 20.83 -2.42 8.39
N MET A 337 20.14 -3.30 7.67
CA MET A 337 19.71 -3.07 6.29
C MET A 337 18.58 -2.05 6.21
N LEU A 338 17.62 -2.10 7.14
CA LEU A 338 16.58 -1.07 7.29
C LEU A 338 17.20 0.30 7.55
N GLY A 339 18.21 0.35 8.41
CA GLY A 339 18.97 1.56 8.68
C GLY A 339 19.69 2.10 7.45
N GLN A 340 20.25 1.23 6.58
CA GLN A 340 20.81 1.64 5.30
C GLN A 340 19.73 2.14 4.32
N ALA A 341 18.53 1.57 4.33
CA ALA A 341 17.43 2.02 3.49
C ALA A 341 17.05 3.46 3.81
N LEU A 342 16.76 3.72 5.08
CA LEU A 342 16.40 5.03 5.60
C LEU A 342 17.47 6.08 5.32
N ALA A 343 18.75 5.76 5.62
CA ALA A 343 19.86 6.69 5.37
C ALA A 343 19.99 7.05 3.88
N GLN A 344 19.70 6.10 2.97
CA GLN A 344 19.74 6.36 1.53
C GLN A 344 18.57 7.22 1.06
N THR A 345 17.36 6.95 1.55
CA THR A 345 16.17 7.73 1.19
C THR A 345 16.22 9.15 1.76
N GLU A 346 16.71 9.33 2.99
CA GLU A 346 16.98 10.64 3.59
C GLU A 346 18.01 11.45 2.77
N ALA A 347 19.02 10.77 2.22
CA ALA A 347 19.99 11.39 1.33
C ALA A 347 19.45 11.66 -0.09
N GLY A 348 18.22 11.24 -0.40
CA GLY A 348 17.51 11.53 -1.63
C GLY A 348 17.53 10.41 -2.68
N ALA A 349 17.75 9.15 -2.29
CA ALA A 349 17.44 8.03 -3.18
C ALA A 349 15.93 7.98 -3.48
N ASP A 350 15.57 7.85 -4.76
CA ASP A 350 14.19 7.65 -5.19
C ASP A 350 13.78 6.17 -5.15
N ILE A 351 14.74 5.26 -5.37
CA ILE A 351 14.59 3.81 -5.46
C ILE A 351 15.75 3.16 -4.70
N LEU A 352 15.58 1.95 -4.15
CA LEU A 352 16.64 1.22 -3.47
C LEU A 352 16.99 -0.09 -4.20
N ASP A 353 18.27 -0.29 -4.49
CA ASP A 353 18.80 -1.57 -4.96
C ASP A 353 19.02 -2.50 -3.75
N VAL A 354 18.54 -3.74 -3.86
CA VAL A 354 18.54 -4.73 -2.79
C VAL A 354 19.18 -6.01 -3.30
N ASN A 355 20.43 -6.23 -2.91
CA ASN A 355 21.19 -7.45 -3.15
C ASN A 355 21.55 -8.10 -1.82
N VAL A 356 21.16 -9.36 -1.64
CA VAL A 356 21.49 -10.16 -0.44
C VAL A 356 22.37 -11.37 -0.79
N GLY A 357 22.98 -11.37 -1.98
CA GLY A 357 23.76 -12.48 -2.51
C GLY A 357 25.01 -12.76 -1.68
N LEU A 358 24.98 -13.85 -0.92
CA LEU A 358 26.11 -14.34 -0.14
C LEU A 358 26.07 -15.89 -0.11
N PRO A 359 27.14 -16.59 -0.50
CA PRO A 359 27.16 -18.07 -0.52
C PRO A 359 26.85 -18.73 0.83
N GLU A 360 27.13 -18.05 1.93
CA GLU A 360 27.00 -18.55 3.30
C GLU A 360 25.56 -18.52 3.86
N ILE A 361 24.58 -17.99 3.12
CA ILE A 361 23.19 -17.85 3.60
C ILE A 361 22.17 -18.45 2.62
N ASP A 362 20.96 -18.70 3.12
CA ASP A 362 19.80 -18.91 2.25
C ASP A 362 19.33 -17.56 1.68
N GLU A 363 19.84 -17.23 0.50
CA GLU A 363 19.53 -15.99 -0.22
C GLU A 363 18.03 -15.81 -0.47
N ALA A 364 17.29 -16.89 -0.78
CA ALA A 364 15.87 -16.80 -1.11
C ALA A 364 15.04 -16.43 0.13
N ALA A 365 15.28 -17.13 1.24
CA ALA A 365 14.63 -16.82 2.51
C ALA A 365 15.04 -15.44 3.05
N MET A 366 16.33 -15.07 2.93
CA MET A 366 16.82 -13.77 3.36
C MET A 366 16.20 -12.63 2.54
N MET A 367 16.13 -12.75 1.21
CA MET A 367 15.56 -11.72 0.35
C MET A 367 14.11 -11.44 0.72
N VAL A 368 13.30 -12.47 0.96
CA VAL A 368 11.91 -12.31 1.41
C VAL A 368 11.82 -11.55 2.73
N ARG A 369 12.67 -11.89 3.71
CA ARG A 369 12.71 -11.20 5.01
C ARG A 369 13.11 -9.73 4.88
N VAL A 370 14.13 -9.45 4.07
CA VAL A 370 14.61 -8.09 3.82
C VAL A 370 13.57 -7.26 3.10
N VAL A 371 12.93 -7.78 2.04
CA VAL A 371 11.87 -7.09 1.31
C VAL A 371 10.69 -6.76 2.23
N LYS A 372 10.21 -7.71 3.04
CA LYS A 372 9.14 -7.46 4.02
C LYS A 372 9.52 -6.35 5.01
N GLY A 373 10.75 -6.37 5.53
CA GLY A 373 11.23 -5.34 6.46
C GLY A 373 11.36 -3.96 5.82
N LEU A 374 11.92 -3.88 4.60
CA LEU A 374 12.12 -2.62 3.88
C LEU A 374 10.80 -1.90 3.60
N GLN A 375 9.78 -2.63 3.15
CA GLN A 375 8.43 -2.08 2.91
C GLN A 375 7.79 -1.51 4.18
N GLY A 376 8.23 -1.95 5.34
CA GLY A 376 7.77 -1.39 6.61
C GLY A 376 8.30 0.03 6.82
N VAL A 377 9.60 0.25 6.62
CA VAL A 377 10.29 1.47 7.06
C VAL A 377 10.42 2.54 5.98
N THR A 378 10.21 2.20 4.71
CA THR A 378 10.35 3.14 3.61
C THR A 378 9.27 2.98 2.54
N ASP A 379 8.89 4.10 1.93
CA ASP A 379 7.98 4.16 0.79
C ASP A 379 8.73 4.12 -0.57
N ALA A 380 10.06 4.02 -0.57
CA ALA A 380 10.85 3.94 -1.78
C ALA A 380 10.61 2.60 -2.51
N PRO A 381 10.34 2.60 -3.83
CA PRO A 381 10.28 1.37 -4.61
C PRO A 381 11.62 0.61 -4.59
N LEU A 382 11.55 -0.71 -4.80
CA LEU A 382 12.71 -1.59 -4.73
C LEU A 382 13.14 -2.09 -6.11
N GLN A 383 14.45 -2.12 -6.32
CA GLN A 383 15.11 -2.89 -7.36
C GLN A 383 15.67 -4.16 -6.72
N LEU A 384 15.10 -5.31 -7.08
CA LEU A 384 15.44 -6.62 -6.55
C LEU A 384 16.60 -7.19 -7.38
N ASP A 385 17.77 -7.30 -6.76
CA ASP A 385 19.02 -7.70 -7.43
C ASP A 385 19.42 -9.14 -7.06
N SER A 386 19.23 -10.05 -8.01
CA SER A 386 19.71 -11.44 -7.95
C SER A 386 19.75 -12.06 -9.34
N THR A 387 20.64 -13.03 -9.54
CA THR A 387 20.72 -13.83 -10.77
C THR A 387 19.90 -15.12 -10.70
N ARG A 388 19.27 -15.41 -9.56
CA ARG A 388 18.57 -16.68 -9.29
C ARG A 388 17.05 -16.51 -9.40
N PRO A 389 16.37 -17.24 -10.31
CA PRO A 389 14.93 -17.12 -10.50
C PRO A 389 14.12 -17.36 -9.22
N GLU A 390 14.51 -18.31 -8.38
CA GLU A 390 13.82 -18.65 -7.14
C GLU A 390 13.87 -17.53 -6.08
N VAL A 391 14.98 -16.77 -6.04
CA VAL A 391 15.15 -15.62 -5.14
C VAL A 391 14.23 -14.48 -5.61
N LEU A 392 14.23 -14.20 -6.91
CA LEU A 392 13.40 -13.18 -7.52
C LEU A 392 11.91 -13.51 -7.41
N GLU A 393 11.51 -14.77 -7.64
CA GLU A 393 10.11 -15.18 -7.51
C GLU A 393 9.62 -15.02 -6.07
N GLY A 394 10.38 -15.47 -5.07
CA GLY A 394 10.02 -15.30 -3.66
C GLY A 394 9.86 -13.82 -3.27
N ALA A 395 10.79 -12.97 -3.72
CA ALA A 395 10.78 -11.54 -3.45
C ALA A 395 9.60 -10.82 -4.15
N LEU A 396 9.39 -11.06 -5.44
CA LEU A 396 8.28 -10.48 -6.21
C LEU A 396 6.91 -10.90 -5.68
N ARG A 397 6.79 -12.13 -5.17
CA ARG A 397 5.55 -12.63 -4.58
C ARG A 397 5.11 -11.75 -3.41
N VAL A 398 6.02 -11.46 -2.47
CA VAL A 398 5.70 -10.65 -1.28
C VAL A 398 5.77 -9.14 -1.51
N TYR A 399 6.31 -8.69 -2.65
CA TYR A 399 6.52 -7.26 -2.91
C TYR A 399 5.20 -6.50 -3.20
N CYS A 400 4.83 -5.55 -2.35
CA CYS A 400 3.66 -4.68 -2.53
C CYS A 400 4.01 -3.50 -3.45
N GLY A 401 3.69 -3.63 -4.74
CA GLY A 401 3.91 -2.59 -5.74
C GLY A 401 4.45 -3.14 -7.06
N LYS A 402 5.08 -2.26 -7.84
CA LYS A 402 5.79 -2.59 -9.07
C LYS A 402 7.30 -2.42 -8.89
N ALA A 403 8.00 -3.54 -8.72
CA ALA A 403 9.45 -3.59 -8.55
C ALA A 403 10.22 -3.46 -9.87
N ILE A 404 11.54 -3.26 -9.77
CA ILE A 404 12.49 -3.51 -10.85
C ILE A 404 13.20 -4.83 -10.59
N VAL A 405 13.26 -5.72 -11.57
CA VAL A 405 14.12 -6.91 -11.55
C VAL A 405 15.47 -6.56 -12.13
N ASN A 406 16.52 -6.71 -11.32
CA ASN A 406 17.92 -6.60 -11.72
C ASN A 406 18.56 -8.01 -11.63
N SER A 407 18.81 -8.70 -12.73
CA SER A 407 18.63 -8.31 -14.12
C SER A 407 18.48 -9.52 -15.04
N VAL A 408 18.23 -9.24 -16.32
CA VAL A 408 18.46 -10.19 -17.43
C VAL A 408 19.66 -9.75 -18.25
N ASN A 409 20.23 -10.66 -19.02
CA ASN A 409 21.25 -10.34 -20.02
C ASN A 409 20.78 -10.77 -21.43
N GLY A 410 21.66 -10.70 -22.42
CA GLY A 410 21.36 -11.10 -23.80
C GLY A 410 21.20 -12.61 -24.04
N ASP A 411 21.49 -13.46 -23.05
CA ASP A 411 21.43 -14.91 -23.19
C ASP A 411 20.00 -15.41 -23.14
N GLU A 412 19.65 -16.35 -24.03
CA GLU A 412 18.29 -16.90 -24.09
C GLU A 412 17.91 -17.66 -22.80
N GLU A 413 18.89 -18.25 -22.11
CA GLU A 413 18.70 -18.91 -20.82
C GLU A 413 18.26 -17.92 -19.74
N SER A 414 18.97 -16.79 -19.61
CA SER A 414 18.60 -15.71 -18.67
C SER A 414 17.22 -15.13 -19.00
N LEU A 415 16.99 -14.82 -20.27
CA LEU A 415 15.73 -14.23 -20.74
C LEU A 415 14.54 -15.18 -20.50
N SER A 416 14.69 -16.47 -20.82
CA SER A 416 13.62 -17.46 -20.65
C SER A 416 13.35 -17.82 -19.19
N ALA A 417 14.34 -17.68 -18.30
CA ALA A 417 14.16 -17.94 -16.87
C ALA A 417 13.48 -16.76 -16.14
N ILE A 418 13.82 -15.52 -16.49
CA ILE A 418 13.42 -14.34 -15.70
C ILE A 418 12.23 -13.58 -16.29
N LEU A 419 12.13 -13.43 -17.62
CA LEU A 419 11.03 -12.66 -18.22
C LEU A 419 9.62 -13.22 -17.91
N PRO A 420 9.40 -14.55 -17.77
CA PRO A 420 8.12 -15.06 -17.29
C PRO A 420 7.75 -14.54 -15.90
N LEU A 421 8.72 -14.43 -14.98
CA LEU A 421 8.50 -13.89 -13.63
C LEU A 421 8.17 -12.40 -13.68
N VAL A 422 8.92 -11.64 -14.49
CA VAL A 422 8.66 -10.21 -14.74
C VAL A 422 7.23 -10.01 -15.24
N LYS A 423 6.77 -10.83 -16.20
CA LYS A 423 5.40 -10.76 -16.72
C LYS A 423 4.36 -11.18 -15.67
N LYS A 424 4.60 -12.27 -14.93
CA LYS A 424 3.68 -12.81 -13.93
C LYS A 424 3.39 -11.79 -12.83
N TYR A 425 4.40 -11.09 -12.35
CA TYR A 425 4.29 -10.13 -11.25
C TYR A 425 4.18 -8.66 -11.69
N GLY A 426 4.20 -8.38 -13.00
CA GLY A 426 4.06 -7.02 -13.53
C GLY A 426 5.24 -6.09 -13.27
N ALA A 427 6.44 -6.64 -13.07
CA ALA A 427 7.64 -5.86 -12.75
C ALA A 427 8.25 -5.15 -13.98
N ALA A 428 9.09 -4.14 -13.74
CA ALA A 428 10.05 -3.66 -14.72
C ALA A 428 11.30 -4.55 -14.71
N VAL A 429 12.13 -4.49 -15.76
CA VAL A 429 13.35 -5.31 -15.88
C VAL A 429 14.54 -4.51 -16.39
N VAL A 430 15.69 -4.71 -15.76
CA VAL A 430 16.99 -4.25 -16.24
C VAL A 430 17.59 -5.29 -17.16
N GLY A 431 17.92 -4.88 -18.40
CA GLY A 431 18.65 -5.66 -19.38
C GLY A 431 20.10 -5.21 -19.47
N LEU A 432 21.02 -6.09 -19.05
CA LEU A 432 22.46 -5.89 -19.19
C LEU A 432 22.90 -6.16 -20.63
N THR A 433 23.64 -5.23 -21.23
CA THR A 433 24.16 -5.34 -22.60
C THR A 433 25.39 -6.25 -22.73
N LEU A 434 25.30 -7.46 -22.18
CA LEU A 434 26.28 -8.54 -22.30
C LEU A 434 25.60 -9.85 -22.70
N ASP A 435 26.38 -10.80 -23.18
CA ASP A 435 25.91 -12.16 -23.48
C ASP A 435 27.02 -13.19 -23.26
N GLN A 436 26.85 -14.41 -23.79
CA GLN A 436 27.77 -15.52 -23.64
C GLN A 436 29.19 -15.22 -24.15
N ASN A 437 29.36 -14.22 -25.01
CA ASN A 437 30.66 -13.77 -25.50
C ASN A 437 31.30 -12.70 -24.59
N GLY A 438 30.65 -12.38 -23.48
CA GLY A 438 31.06 -11.35 -22.52
C GLY A 438 30.51 -9.97 -22.84
N ILE A 439 31.24 -8.94 -22.40
CA ILE A 439 30.83 -7.54 -22.55
C ILE A 439 31.32 -7.01 -23.89
N PRO A 440 30.44 -6.52 -24.78
CA PRO A 440 30.86 -5.95 -26.04
C PRO A 440 31.66 -4.65 -25.86
N GLN A 441 32.69 -4.51 -26.69
CA GLN A 441 33.61 -3.36 -26.66
C GLN A 441 33.01 -2.12 -27.33
N SER A 442 32.14 -2.28 -28.32
CA SER A 442 31.57 -1.16 -29.08
C SER A 442 30.15 -0.82 -28.62
N ALA A 443 29.80 0.47 -28.68
CA ALA A 443 28.45 0.95 -28.43
C ALA A 443 27.42 0.29 -29.36
N GLN A 444 27.77 0.06 -30.62
CA GLN A 444 26.92 -0.61 -31.61
C GLN A 444 26.49 -2.00 -31.15
N ALA A 445 27.44 -2.83 -30.73
CA ALA A 445 27.16 -4.19 -30.29
C ALA A 445 26.30 -4.20 -29.01
N ARG A 446 26.50 -3.23 -28.10
CA ARG A 446 25.65 -3.08 -26.91
C ARG A 446 24.20 -2.74 -27.29
N VAL A 447 23.99 -1.86 -28.27
CA VAL A 447 22.65 -1.52 -28.79
C VAL A 447 21.97 -2.72 -29.44
N GLU A 448 22.71 -3.57 -30.17
CA GLU A 448 22.18 -4.80 -30.77
C GLU A 448 21.69 -5.79 -29.69
N ILE A 449 22.44 -5.95 -28.60
CA ILE A 449 22.00 -6.77 -27.46
C ILE A 449 20.77 -6.15 -26.80
N ALA A 450 20.74 -4.84 -26.58
CA ALA A 450 19.58 -4.14 -26.02
C ALA A 450 18.31 -4.35 -26.88
N GLN A 451 18.45 -4.32 -28.21
CA GLN A 451 17.36 -4.58 -29.14
C GLN A 451 16.85 -6.03 -29.04
N ARG A 452 17.75 -7.01 -28.88
CA ARG A 452 17.39 -8.41 -28.63
C ARG A 452 16.60 -8.57 -27.34
N ILE A 453 17.08 -7.97 -26.25
CA ILE A 453 16.39 -8.01 -24.94
C ILE A 453 14.99 -7.40 -25.05
N LEU A 454 14.87 -6.20 -25.66
CA LEU A 454 13.57 -5.56 -25.88
C LEU A 454 12.62 -6.45 -26.68
N LYS A 455 13.08 -7.02 -27.80
CA LYS A 455 12.26 -7.90 -28.63
C LYS A 455 11.75 -9.10 -27.82
N ARG A 456 12.59 -9.68 -26.96
CA ARG A 456 12.19 -10.83 -26.14
C ARG A 456 11.20 -10.42 -25.05
N ALA A 457 11.43 -9.31 -24.36
CA ALA A 457 10.48 -8.78 -23.36
C ALA A 457 9.09 -8.51 -23.98
N LEU A 458 9.04 -7.87 -25.15
CA LEU A 458 7.79 -7.64 -25.88
C LEU A 458 7.07 -8.95 -26.24
N SER A 459 7.80 -10.03 -26.56
CA SER A 459 7.21 -11.34 -26.87
C SER A 459 6.48 -11.99 -25.68
N TYR A 460 6.85 -11.64 -24.45
CA TYR A 460 6.15 -12.04 -23.23
C TYR A 460 5.01 -11.07 -22.85
N GLY A 461 4.79 -10.00 -23.63
CA GLY A 461 3.82 -8.97 -23.30
C GLY A 461 4.26 -8.04 -22.16
N ILE A 462 5.57 -7.90 -21.94
CA ILE A 462 6.16 -6.85 -21.09
C ILE A 462 6.21 -5.58 -21.93
N ARG A 463 5.76 -4.46 -21.36
CA ARG A 463 5.70 -3.19 -22.08
C ARG A 463 7.10 -2.65 -22.30
N ARG A 464 7.29 -1.92 -23.40
CA ARG A 464 8.54 -1.24 -23.73
C ARG A 464 8.97 -0.28 -22.62
N GLU A 465 8.01 0.40 -22.02
CA GLU A 465 8.19 1.35 -20.91
C GLU A 465 8.69 0.69 -19.63
N ASP A 466 8.65 -0.64 -19.55
CA ASP A 466 9.07 -1.45 -18.40
C ASP A 466 10.41 -2.17 -18.66
N VAL A 467 11.10 -1.87 -19.77
CA VAL A 467 12.43 -2.39 -20.12
C VAL A 467 13.48 -1.28 -19.99
N TYR A 468 14.40 -1.43 -19.05
CA TYR A 468 15.50 -0.49 -18.79
C TYR A 468 16.82 -1.13 -19.21
N ILE A 469 17.71 -0.37 -19.84
CA ILE A 469 18.95 -0.93 -20.40
C ILE A 469 20.17 -0.44 -19.63
N ASP A 470 20.96 -1.39 -19.13
CA ASP A 470 22.30 -1.12 -18.61
C ASP A 470 23.35 -1.27 -19.72
N CYS A 471 23.94 -0.15 -20.11
CA CYS A 471 24.99 -0.09 -21.12
C CYS A 471 26.38 -0.51 -20.60
N LEU A 472 26.46 -0.98 -19.36
CA LEU A 472 27.62 -1.48 -18.64
C LEU A 472 28.74 -0.45 -18.44
N THR A 473 29.02 -0.13 -17.19
CA THR A 473 30.19 0.66 -16.81
C THR A 473 31.40 -0.25 -16.63
N LEU A 474 32.45 0.00 -17.39
CA LEU A 474 33.72 -0.70 -17.25
C LEU A 474 34.73 0.16 -16.48
N THR A 475 35.63 -0.51 -15.76
CA THR A 475 36.65 0.15 -14.97
C THR A 475 37.69 0.84 -15.88
N VAL A 476 37.80 2.17 -15.80
CA VAL A 476 38.66 2.98 -16.69
C VAL A 476 40.15 2.64 -16.54
N SER A 477 40.57 2.19 -15.35
CA SER A 477 41.97 1.79 -15.12
C SER A 477 42.41 0.58 -15.95
N ALA A 478 41.46 -0.26 -16.40
CA ALA A 478 41.73 -1.42 -17.25
C ALA A 478 41.26 -1.20 -18.69
N GLU A 479 40.09 -0.58 -18.89
CA GLU A 479 39.45 -0.43 -20.19
C GLU A 479 39.08 1.03 -20.47
N GLN A 480 40.10 1.87 -20.67
CA GLN A 480 39.92 3.32 -20.78
C GLN A 480 38.95 3.75 -21.91
N ALA A 481 38.99 3.07 -23.06
CA ALA A 481 38.07 3.34 -24.17
C ALA A 481 36.61 3.00 -23.81
N GLY A 482 36.39 2.10 -22.86
CA GLY A 482 35.08 1.62 -22.45
C GLY A 482 34.18 2.73 -21.91
N ALA A 483 34.73 3.73 -21.21
CA ALA A 483 33.94 4.85 -20.70
C ALA A 483 33.24 5.65 -21.81
N ALA A 484 33.97 5.96 -22.88
CA ALA A 484 33.41 6.68 -24.03
C ALA A 484 32.37 5.83 -24.77
N GLN A 485 32.61 4.51 -24.88
CA GLN A 485 31.67 3.58 -25.51
C GLN A 485 30.38 3.41 -24.69
N THR A 486 30.46 3.41 -23.36
CA THR A 486 29.27 3.42 -22.49
C THR A 486 28.44 4.68 -22.72
N LEU A 487 29.07 5.87 -22.72
CA LEU A 487 28.37 7.14 -22.96
C LEU A 487 27.70 7.22 -24.34
N GLU A 488 28.38 6.71 -25.37
CA GLU A 488 27.82 6.62 -26.72
C GLU A 488 26.64 5.64 -26.75
N ALA A 489 26.77 4.47 -26.12
CA ALA A 489 25.70 3.48 -26.04
C ALA A 489 24.44 4.02 -25.34
N LEU A 490 24.59 4.79 -24.25
CA LEU A 490 23.48 5.46 -23.58
C LEU A 490 22.71 6.38 -24.55
N SER A 491 23.44 7.24 -25.26
CA SER A 491 22.86 8.17 -26.22
C SER A 491 22.11 7.44 -27.34
N ARG A 492 22.67 6.33 -27.82
CA ARG A 492 22.10 5.53 -28.89
C ARG A 492 20.89 4.70 -28.45
N VAL A 493 20.93 4.06 -27.29
CA VAL A 493 19.75 3.37 -26.72
C VAL A 493 18.62 4.37 -26.53
N LYS A 494 18.91 5.59 -26.08
CA LYS A 494 17.90 6.64 -25.89
C LYS A 494 17.30 7.14 -27.21
N SER A 495 18.10 7.33 -28.25
CA SER A 495 17.66 7.91 -29.51
C SER A 495 17.11 6.88 -30.51
N GLU A 496 17.75 5.72 -30.63
CA GLU A 496 17.39 4.67 -31.59
C GLU A 496 16.33 3.73 -31.02
N LEU A 497 16.49 3.32 -29.76
CA LEU A 497 15.56 2.41 -29.11
C LEU A 497 14.54 3.15 -28.23
N GLY A 498 14.74 4.41 -27.85
CA GLY A 498 13.83 5.19 -26.99
C GLY A 498 13.47 4.53 -25.65
N LEU A 499 14.39 3.74 -25.10
CA LEU A 499 14.24 3.09 -23.80
C LEU A 499 14.79 3.97 -22.67
N LYS A 500 14.44 3.65 -21.44
CA LYS A 500 15.12 4.21 -20.26
C LYS A 500 16.45 3.49 -20.07
N THR A 501 17.43 4.22 -19.54
CA THR A 501 18.76 3.66 -19.28
C THR A 501 19.10 3.71 -17.79
N VAL A 502 19.81 2.68 -17.35
CA VAL A 502 20.26 2.48 -15.98
C VAL A 502 21.76 2.24 -16.02
N LEU A 503 22.49 2.60 -14.95
CA LEU A 503 23.93 2.40 -14.93
C LEU A 503 24.47 2.28 -13.50
N GLY A 504 25.23 1.20 -13.24
CA GLY A 504 26.14 1.12 -12.11
C GLY A 504 27.31 2.10 -12.25
N VAL A 505 27.16 3.33 -11.75
CA VAL A 505 28.13 4.42 -11.97
C VAL A 505 29.43 4.19 -11.19
N SER A 506 29.33 3.64 -9.97
CA SER A 506 30.45 3.46 -9.05
C SER A 506 31.57 2.54 -9.57
N ASN A 507 31.28 1.74 -10.59
CA ASN A 507 32.22 0.81 -11.22
C ASN A 507 33.33 1.50 -12.02
N ILE A 508 33.07 2.71 -12.54
CA ILE A 508 33.98 3.44 -13.45
C ILE A 508 35.38 3.65 -12.86
N SER A 509 35.46 3.81 -11.54
CA SER A 509 36.65 4.27 -10.82
C SER A 509 37.40 3.18 -10.06
N PHE A 510 37.02 1.90 -10.18
CA PHE A 510 37.74 0.84 -9.46
C PHE A 510 39.24 0.86 -9.79
N GLY A 511 40.07 0.69 -8.77
CA GLY A 511 41.54 0.74 -8.89
C GLY A 511 42.16 2.13 -9.11
N LEU A 512 41.38 3.22 -9.18
CA LEU A 512 41.90 4.58 -9.30
C LEU A 512 41.96 5.32 -7.95
N PRO A 513 42.92 6.24 -7.73
CA PRO A 513 42.90 7.17 -6.62
C PRO A 513 41.80 8.22 -6.83
N ALA A 514 41.37 8.89 -5.74
CA ALA A 514 40.38 9.97 -5.77
C ALA A 514 39.08 9.62 -6.55
N ARG A 515 38.61 8.38 -6.37
CA ARG A 515 37.40 7.82 -7.01
C ARG A 515 36.19 8.76 -7.06
N PRO A 516 35.85 9.53 -6.00
CA PRO A 516 34.70 10.45 -6.04
C PRO A 516 34.77 11.48 -7.17
N LEU A 517 35.96 11.97 -7.52
CA LEU A 517 36.13 12.93 -8.63
C LEU A 517 35.77 12.29 -9.97
N VAL A 518 36.21 11.06 -10.22
CA VAL A 518 35.92 10.34 -11.46
C VAL A 518 34.44 9.99 -11.53
N ASN A 519 33.86 9.46 -10.43
CA ASN A 519 32.45 9.09 -10.36
C ASN A 519 31.52 10.29 -10.62
N GLN A 520 31.76 11.43 -9.97
CA GLN A 520 30.93 12.62 -10.10
C GLN A 520 30.95 13.21 -11.52
N ASN A 521 32.14 13.31 -12.13
CA ASN A 521 32.27 13.83 -13.49
C ASN A 521 31.65 12.87 -14.51
N PHE A 522 31.91 11.57 -14.37
CA PHE A 522 31.32 10.56 -15.24
C PHE A 522 29.79 10.52 -15.12
N LEU A 523 29.24 10.62 -13.91
CA LEU A 523 27.80 10.72 -13.68
C LEU A 523 27.19 11.91 -14.44
N THR A 524 27.81 13.08 -14.32
CA THR A 524 27.36 14.29 -15.01
C THR A 524 27.36 14.09 -16.53
N MET A 525 28.43 13.52 -17.08
CA MET A 525 28.51 13.18 -18.50
C MET A 525 27.43 12.17 -18.90
N ALA A 526 27.20 11.12 -18.11
CA ALA A 526 26.23 10.08 -18.40
C ALA A 526 24.79 10.62 -18.40
N MET A 527 24.41 11.48 -17.46
CA MET A 527 23.09 12.12 -17.43
C MET A 527 22.85 12.96 -18.69
N THR A 528 23.85 13.74 -19.14
CA THR A 528 23.74 14.50 -20.40
C THR A 528 23.65 13.62 -21.66
N ARG A 529 24.03 12.34 -21.55
CA ARG A 529 23.97 11.34 -22.61
C ARG A 529 22.74 10.43 -22.52
N GLY A 530 21.81 10.73 -21.61
CA GLY A 530 20.53 10.04 -21.52
C GLY A 530 20.39 9.02 -20.40
N LEU A 531 21.32 8.99 -19.43
CA LEU A 531 21.18 8.21 -18.19
C LEU A 531 19.94 8.67 -17.40
N ASP A 532 18.98 7.76 -17.18
CA ASP A 532 17.77 8.04 -16.37
C ASP A 532 17.90 7.53 -14.93
N LEU A 533 18.56 6.38 -14.74
CA LEU A 533 18.59 5.64 -13.47
C LEU A 533 20.04 5.36 -13.02
N PRO A 534 20.78 6.33 -12.46
CA PRO A 534 22.08 6.05 -11.87
C PRO A 534 21.94 5.21 -10.59
N ILE A 535 22.61 4.06 -10.57
CA ILE A 535 22.86 3.28 -9.35
C ILE A 535 24.13 3.85 -8.69
N ILE A 536 23.94 4.55 -7.57
CA ILE A 536 24.98 5.30 -6.86
C ILE A 536 24.81 5.20 -5.34
N ASN A 537 25.84 5.59 -4.59
CA ASN A 537 25.71 5.85 -3.16
C ASN A 537 25.18 7.28 -2.93
N PRO A 538 23.91 7.45 -2.49
CA PRO A 538 23.31 8.77 -2.28
C PRO A 538 23.91 9.51 -1.08
N ASN A 539 24.54 8.79 -0.13
CA ASN A 539 25.20 9.41 1.03
C ASN A 539 26.55 10.06 0.71
N VAL A 540 26.92 10.16 -0.58
CA VAL A 540 28.07 10.96 -1.03
C VAL A 540 27.53 12.27 -1.59
N ASP A 541 27.67 13.34 -0.82
CA ASP A 541 27.12 14.67 -1.15
C ASP A 541 27.47 15.15 -2.57
N ALA A 542 28.71 14.90 -3.02
CA ALA A 542 29.16 15.28 -4.35
C ALA A 542 28.34 14.59 -5.48
N MET A 543 27.90 13.35 -5.26
CA MET A 543 27.07 12.61 -6.22
C MET A 543 25.66 13.18 -6.28
N MET A 544 25.03 13.42 -5.13
CA MET A 544 23.70 14.04 -5.07
C MET A 544 23.72 15.49 -5.56
N ALA A 545 24.79 16.22 -5.29
CA ALA A 545 25.01 17.57 -5.82
C ALA A 545 25.07 17.57 -7.35
N ALA A 546 25.70 16.58 -7.97
CA ALA A 546 25.71 16.45 -9.43
C ALA A 546 24.30 16.24 -9.99
N VAL A 547 23.49 15.37 -9.38
CA VAL A 547 22.09 15.13 -9.80
C VAL A 547 21.22 16.37 -9.62
N ARG A 548 21.26 17.03 -8.45
CA ARG A 548 20.49 18.25 -8.19
C ARG A 548 20.91 19.40 -9.11
N SER A 549 22.21 19.56 -9.34
CA SER A 549 22.73 20.55 -10.29
C SER A 549 22.28 20.25 -11.71
N TYR A 550 22.28 18.98 -12.12
CA TYR A 550 21.75 18.57 -13.42
C TYR A 550 20.27 18.92 -13.56
N HIS A 551 19.44 18.62 -12.56
CA HIS A 551 18.02 19.00 -12.58
C HIS A 551 17.82 20.50 -12.68
N LEU A 552 18.59 21.30 -11.93
CA LEU A 552 18.55 22.76 -12.00
C LEU A 552 18.93 23.27 -13.40
N LEU A 553 20.09 22.85 -13.91
CA LEU A 553 20.64 23.33 -15.17
C LEU A 553 19.81 22.90 -16.39
N MET A 554 19.16 21.74 -16.32
CA MET A 554 18.29 21.22 -17.38
C MET A 554 16.84 21.71 -17.26
N ASN A 555 16.56 22.67 -16.37
CA ASN A 555 15.22 23.23 -16.13
C ASN A 555 14.16 22.17 -15.73
N ILE A 556 14.61 21.14 -15.02
CA ILE A 556 13.76 20.10 -14.40
C ILE A 556 13.32 20.58 -13.01
N ASP A 557 14.25 21.11 -12.22
CA ASP A 557 13.96 21.78 -10.94
C ASP A 557 13.52 23.23 -11.20
N ARG A 558 12.23 23.42 -11.47
CA ARG A 558 11.63 24.73 -11.74
C ARG A 558 11.66 25.58 -10.47
N ASP A 559 11.98 26.87 -10.64
CA ASP A 559 12.19 27.83 -9.54
C ASP A 559 13.33 27.43 -8.57
N ALA A 560 14.18 26.48 -8.94
CA ALA A 560 15.30 25.98 -8.14
C ALA A 560 14.89 25.48 -6.73
N ARG A 561 13.68 24.92 -6.58
CA ARG A 561 13.12 24.54 -5.28
C ARG A 561 13.93 23.44 -4.60
N ASP A 562 14.21 22.35 -5.31
CA ASP A 562 14.93 21.19 -4.78
C ASP A 562 16.40 21.56 -4.48
N PHE A 563 16.98 22.45 -5.29
CA PHE A 563 18.34 22.94 -5.10
C PHE A 563 18.45 23.89 -3.90
N LEU A 564 17.57 24.89 -3.80
CA LEU A 564 17.56 25.83 -2.68
C LEU A 564 17.28 25.13 -1.36
N ALA A 565 16.33 24.18 -1.34
CA ALA A 565 16.06 23.38 -0.15
C ALA A 565 17.29 22.62 0.37
N ALA A 566 18.16 22.15 -0.54
CA ALA A 566 19.38 21.44 -0.17
C ALA A 566 20.55 22.36 0.20
N TYR A 567 20.66 23.55 -0.42
CA TYR A 567 21.89 24.35 -0.38
C TYR A 567 21.75 25.80 0.10
N ALA A 568 20.57 26.27 0.53
CA ALA A 568 20.36 27.66 0.96
C ALA A 568 21.32 28.13 2.08
N GLY A 569 21.81 27.22 2.92
CA GLY A 569 22.78 27.49 3.99
C GLY A 569 24.21 27.00 3.72
N ALA A 570 24.53 26.52 2.52
CA ALA A 570 25.81 25.89 2.23
C ALA A 570 26.95 26.92 2.14
N GLN A 571 28.01 26.72 2.92
CA GLN A 571 29.27 27.47 2.78
C GLN A 571 30.11 26.80 1.69
N VAL A 572 30.09 27.33 0.47
CA VAL A 572 30.95 26.85 -0.62
C VAL A 572 32.35 27.42 -0.41
N SER A 573 33.24 26.67 0.24
CA SER A 573 34.67 27.00 0.26
C SER A 573 35.23 26.88 -1.15
N GLY A 574 35.51 28.03 -1.78
CA GLY A 574 36.08 28.15 -3.13
C GLY A 574 37.55 27.72 -3.26
N THR A 575 38.00 26.71 -2.51
CA THR A 575 39.37 26.19 -2.62
C THR A 575 39.42 25.08 -3.65
N VAL A 576 39.73 25.44 -4.89
CA VAL A 576 40.20 24.51 -5.91
C VAL A 576 41.57 23.98 -5.45
N VAL A 577 41.56 22.82 -4.80
CA VAL A 577 42.69 21.92 -4.48
C VAL A 577 44.07 22.59 -4.39
N THR A 578 44.49 23.01 -3.19
CA THR A 578 45.91 22.93 -2.81
C THR A 578 46.14 21.62 -2.09
N ALA A 579 46.96 20.77 -2.69
CA ALA A 579 47.35 19.48 -2.14
C ALA A 579 47.99 19.67 -0.75
N GLY A 580 47.42 18.99 0.25
CA GLY A 580 48.04 18.84 1.57
C GLY A 580 47.21 19.40 2.71
N GLU A 581 46.09 18.76 3.02
CA GLU A 581 45.68 18.44 4.39
C GLU A 581 44.44 17.55 4.34
N ARG A 582 44.56 16.33 4.84
CA ARG A 582 43.45 15.40 4.97
C ARG A 582 42.64 15.83 6.20
N THR A 583 41.57 16.58 5.99
CA THR A 583 40.41 16.47 6.87
C THR A 583 39.69 15.18 6.51
N VAL A 584 39.88 14.16 7.35
CA VAL A 584 38.96 13.04 7.43
C VAL A 584 37.64 13.64 7.94
N VAL A 585 36.76 14.03 7.03
CA VAL A 585 35.35 14.17 7.37
C VAL A 585 34.85 12.74 7.47
N SER A 586 34.81 12.23 8.71
CA SER A 586 34.08 11.01 9.02
C SER A 586 32.68 11.14 8.44
N PRO A 587 32.15 10.15 7.70
CA PRO A 587 30.75 10.19 7.33
C PRO A 587 29.98 10.20 8.66
N SER A 588 29.25 11.28 8.92
CA SER A 588 28.27 11.31 10.01
C SER A 588 27.08 10.44 9.61
N GLY A 589 27.31 9.13 9.51
CA GLY A 589 26.32 8.17 9.98
C GLY A 589 26.36 8.26 11.50
N GLY A 590 25.80 9.35 12.04
CA GLY A 590 25.58 9.44 13.47
C GLY A 590 24.72 8.25 13.87
N GLU A 591 25.08 7.57 14.96
CA GLU A 591 24.15 6.63 15.58
C GLU A 591 22.84 7.38 15.82
N ARG A 592 21.72 6.82 15.35
CA ARG A 592 20.40 7.41 15.57
C ARG A 592 20.16 7.49 17.07
N ASP A 593 19.65 8.63 17.52
CA ASP A 593 19.15 8.72 18.88
C ASP A 593 17.86 7.89 19.03
N LEU A 594 17.45 7.63 20.27
CA LEU A 594 16.26 6.82 20.55
C LEU A 594 14.98 7.43 19.94
N ALA A 595 14.88 8.76 19.84
CA ALA A 595 13.73 9.40 19.23
C ALA A 595 13.68 9.09 17.73
N GLN A 596 14.80 9.22 17.02
CA GLN A 596 14.92 8.88 15.61
C GLN A 596 14.66 7.39 15.33
N ILE A 597 15.12 6.50 16.22
CA ILE A 597 14.87 5.04 16.13
C ILE A 597 13.37 4.74 16.21
N VAL A 598 12.66 5.38 17.16
CA VAL A 598 11.22 5.23 17.33
C VAL A 598 10.44 5.86 16.18
N GLU A 599 10.80 7.07 15.77
CA GLU A 599 10.19 7.74 14.61
C GLU A 599 10.31 6.89 13.35
N ALA A 600 11.44 6.22 13.15
CA ALA A 600 11.70 5.35 12.01
C ALA A 600 11.17 3.90 12.15
N GLY A 601 10.60 3.53 13.30
CA GLY A 601 10.05 2.19 13.53
C GLY A 601 11.08 1.05 13.65
N LEU A 602 12.33 1.37 14.01
CA LEU A 602 13.44 0.41 14.09
C LEU A 602 13.41 -0.37 15.41
N LYS A 603 12.56 -1.41 15.47
CA LYS A 603 12.31 -2.20 16.69
C LYS A 603 13.57 -2.84 17.28
N GLY A 604 14.47 -3.40 16.47
CA GLY A 604 15.66 -4.08 16.99
C GLY A 604 16.68 -3.14 17.62
N GLU A 605 16.79 -1.91 17.12
CA GLU A 605 17.72 -0.89 17.66
C GLU A 605 17.19 -0.22 18.94
N ALA A 606 15.87 -0.18 19.13
CA ALA A 606 15.21 0.53 20.23
C ALA A 606 15.67 0.04 21.62
N GLY A 607 15.79 -1.27 21.81
CA GLY A 607 16.21 -1.85 23.08
C GLY A 607 17.66 -1.50 23.44
N GLU A 608 18.59 -1.55 22.47
CA GLU A 608 20.00 -1.19 22.71
C GLU A 608 20.18 0.30 22.96
N ALA A 609 19.45 1.16 22.24
CA ALA A 609 19.47 2.59 22.45
C ALA A 609 18.99 2.96 23.86
N VAL A 610 17.91 2.34 24.35
CA VAL A 610 17.45 2.51 25.73
C VAL A 610 18.51 2.07 26.75
N ARG A 611 19.15 0.92 26.57
CA ARG A 611 20.19 0.44 27.50
C ARG A 611 21.32 1.44 27.66
N ARG A 612 21.75 2.07 26.56
CA ARG A 612 22.76 3.13 26.57
C ARG A 612 22.28 4.38 27.30
N MET A 613 21.04 4.81 27.07
CA MET A 613 20.48 6.00 27.74
C MET A 613 20.26 5.78 29.25
N LEU A 614 19.92 4.56 29.66
CA LEU A 614 19.76 4.18 31.07
C LEU A 614 21.06 4.23 31.88
N GLU A 615 22.23 4.36 31.24
CA GLU A 615 23.50 4.62 31.92
C GLU A 615 23.57 6.05 32.48
N GLN A 616 22.81 6.99 31.90
CA GLN A 616 22.94 8.43 32.17
C GLN A 616 21.63 9.11 32.58
N ARG A 617 20.47 8.49 32.33
CA ARG A 617 19.13 9.05 32.60
C ARG A 617 18.26 8.08 33.38
N SER A 618 17.32 8.61 34.14
CA SER A 618 16.31 7.79 34.82
C SER A 618 15.32 7.17 33.80
N PRO A 619 14.73 6.01 34.11
CA PRO A 619 13.73 5.38 33.23
C PRO A 619 12.58 6.32 32.83
N MET A 620 12.05 7.09 33.79
CA MET A 620 10.94 8.02 33.53
C MET A 620 11.35 9.24 32.71
N GLU A 621 12.58 9.75 32.86
CA GLU A 621 13.07 10.82 31.98
C GLU A 621 13.18 10.35 30.52
N ILE A 622 13.52 9.09 30.27
CA ILE A 622 13.57 8.53 28.90
C ILE A 622 12.14 8.43 28.33
N VAL A 623 11.18 8.00 29.13
CA VAL A 623 9.76 7.96 28.72
C VAL A 623 9.24 9.36 28.40
N ASP A 624 9.33 10.28 29.35
CA ASP A 624 8.68 11.59 29.27
C ASP A 624 9.35 12.55 28.29
N GLN A 625 10.68 12.49 28.14
CA GLN A 625 11.43 13.45 27.33
C GLN A 625 11.87 12.91 25.97
N VAL A 626 11.73 11.61 25.70
CA VAL A 626 12.20 11.00 24.45
C VAL A 626 11.11 10.19 23.78
N LEU A 627 10.55 9.17 24.45
CA LEU A 627 9.56 8.28 23.84
C LEU A 627 8.23 8.98 23.56
N ILE A 628 7.66 9.70 24.55
CA ILE A 628 6.39 10.42 24.38
C ILE A 628 6.51 11.50 23.28
N PRO A 629 7.53 12.38 23.27
CA PRO A 629 7.67 13.38 22.20
C PRO A 629 7.85 12.77 20.81
N ALA A 630 8.59 11.65 20.68
CA ALA A 630 8.74 10.95 19.41
C ALA A 630 7.40 10.39 18.91
N LEU A 631 6.61 9.76 19.78
CA LEU A 631 5.27 9.27 19.46
C LEU A 631 4.29 10.41 19.12
N ASP A 632 4.34 11.53 19.85
CA ASP A 632 3.51 12.71 19.57
C ASP A 632 3.79 13.29 18.18
N LYS A 633 5.07 13.29 17.76
CA LYS A 633 5.49 13.73 16.42
C LYS A 633 4.98 12.78 15.34
N VAL A 634 5.16 11.46 15.49
CA VAL A 634 4.63 10.47 14.54
C VAL A 634 3.10 10.57 14.44
N GLY A 635 2.41 10.75 15.57
CA GLY A 635 0.96 10.99 15.60
C GLY A 635 0.55 12.26 14.86
N ALA A 636 1.29 13.37 15.02
CA ALA A 636 1.05 14.60 14.27
C ALA A 636 1.33 14.45 12.77
N ASP A 637 2.35 13.66 12.39
CA ASP A 637 2.65 13.34 11.00
C ASP A 637 1.56 12.47 10.37
N PHE A 638 0.93 11.57 11.14
CA PHE A 638 -0.20 10.77 10.69
C PHE A 638 -1.43 11.64 10.40
N GLU A 639 -1.80 12.57 11.29
CA GLU A 639 -2.89 13.52 11.07
C GLU A 639 -2.65 14.40 9.82
N ALA A 640 -1.39 14.83 9.65
CA ALA A 640 -0.95 15.60 8.49
C ALA A 640 -0.88 14.78 7.18
N GLY A 641 -1.07 13.45 7.25
CA GLY A 641 -0.96 12.54 6.10
C GLY A 641 0.46 12.38 5.57
N ARG A 642 1.48 12.68 6.39
CA ARG A 642 2.90 12.49 6.07
C ARG A 642 3.39 11.06 6.34
N VAL A 643 2.81 10.41 7.35
CA VAL A 643 2.97 8.96 7.62
C VAL A 643 1.61 8.28 7.57
N PHE A 644 1.59 6.98 7.30
CA PHE A 644 0.38 6.19 7.24
C PHE A 644 0.33 5.14 8.36
N LEU A 645 -0.79 4.43 8.47
CA LEU A 645 -1.01 3.48 9.56
C LEU A 645 0.12 2.43 9.71
N PRO A 646 0.68 1.84 8.65
CA PRO A 646 1.79 0.89 8.78
C PRO A 646 3.02 1.48 9.47
N GLN A 647 3.39 2.73 9.18
CA GLN A 647 4.51 3.42 9.83
C GLN A 647 4.18 3.73 11.29
N LEU A 648 2.96 4.19 11.58
CA LEU A 648 2.51 4.46 12.95
C LEU A 648 2.60 3.19 13.84
N ILE A 649 2.18 2.04 13.32
CA ILE A 649 2.26 0.74 14.03
C ILE A 649 3.72 0.29 14.22
N GLN A 650 4.61 0.58 13.28
CA GLN A 650 6.03 0.24 13.44
C GLN A 650 6.72 1.14 14.46
N SER A 651 6.47 2.45 14.43
CA SER A 651 6.97 3.37 15.45
C SER A 651 6.46 2.98 16.85
N ALA A 652 5.20 2.58 16.94
CA ALA A 652 4.62 1.98 18.14
C ALA A 652 5.36 0.72 18.59
N GLY A 653 5.61 -0.24 17.68
CA GLY A 653 6.34 -1.46 17.97
C GLY A 653 7.78 -1.22 18.45
N ALA A 654 8.46 -0.21 17.88
CA ALA A 654 9.77 0.23 18.33
C ALA A 654 9.72 0.88 19.72
N ALA A 655 8.72 1.73 19.98
CA ALA A 655 8.49 2.29 21.31
C ALA A 655 8.20 1.20 22.35
N GLN A 656 7.39 0.18 22.01
CA GLN A 656 7.11 -0.94 22.89
C GLN A 656 8.38 -1.72 23.25
N ALA A 657 9.25 -2.02 22.27
CA ALA A 657 10.54 -2.67 22.54
C ALA A 657 11.45 -1.81 23.45
N ALA A 658 11.41 -0.48 23.30
CA ALA A 658 12.08 0.44 24.21
C ALA A 658 11.47 0.39 25.63
N PHE A 659 10.13 0.42 25.74
CA PHE A 659 9.41 0.33 27.01
C PHE A 659 9.65 -0.99 27.74
N GLU A 660 9.76 -2.12 27.03
CA GLU A 660 10.05 -3.42 27.64
C GLU A 660 11.38 -3.39 28.41
N VAL A 661 12.43 -2.83 27.82
CA VAL A 661 13.75 -2.67 28.48
C VAL A 661 13.66 -1.72 29.69
N ILE A 662 12.89 -0.64 29.57
CA ILE A 662 12.63 0.29 30.68
C ILE A 662 11.92 -0.44 31.84
N ARG A 663 10.90 -1.25 31.52
CA ARG A 663 10.11 -2.01 32.50
C ARG A 663 10.96 -3.06 33.22
N GLU A 664 11.84 -3.76 32.51
CA GLU A 664 12.80 -4.69 33.11
C GLU A 664 13.66 -3.99 34.17
N LYS A 665 14.15 -2.78 33.87
CA LYS A 665 14.94 -1.99 34.83
C LYS A 665 14.12 -1.51 36.04
N LEU A 666 12.88 -1.10 35.83
CA LEU A 666 11.96 -0.65 36.88
C LEU A 666 11.53 -1.81 37.80
N SER A 667 11.32 -3.00 37.25
CA SER A 667 10.94 -4.20 38.01
C SER A 667 12.03 -4.69 38.99
N GLY A 668 13.27 -4.20 38.83
CA GLY A 668 14.39 -4.45 39.75
C GLY A 668 14.50 -3.47 40.94
N GLN A 669 13.63 -2.46 41.04
CA GLN A 669 13.62 -1.50 42.16
C GLN A 669 12.38 -1.71 43.05
N PRO A 670 12.54 -1.98 44.37
CA PRO A 670 11.41 -2.04 45.28
C PRO A 670 10.94 -0.62 45.60
N GLY A 671 9.80 -0.25 45.01
CA GLY A 671 9.00 0.89 45.44
C GLY A 671 9.05 2.11 44.52
N GLN A 672 8.28 2.08 43.43
CA GLN A 672 7.38 3.14 42.97
C GLN A 672 6.77 2.74 41.62
N GLU A 673 5.45 2.55 41.57
CA GLU A 673 4.53 3.22 40.64
C GLU A 673 3.10 2.66 40.77
N LYS A 674 2.13 3.55 40.94
CA LYS A 674 0.73 3.25 40.61
C LYS A 674 0.62 3.37 39.10
N GLY A 675 0.46 2.25 38.39
CA GLY A 675 0.20 2.29 36.94
C GLY A 675 -1.02 3.15 36.61
N LYS A 676 -1.05 3.71 35.39
CA LYS A 676 -2.19 4.47 34.86
C LYS A 676 -3.49 3.66 34.99
N ALA A 677 -4.62 4.35 35.21
CA ALA A 677 -5.91 3.67 35.35
C ALA A 677 -6.32 2.99 34.02
N PRO A 678 -7.03 1.84 34.07
CA PRO A 678 -7.37 1.10 32.86
C PRO A 678 -8.48 1.79 32.05
N ILE A 679 -8.45 1.60 30.72
CA ILE A 679 -9.44 2.11 29.78
C ILE A 679 -10.21 0.92 29.20
N VAL A 680 -11.54 0.98 29.18
CA VAL A 680 -12.36 -0.01 28.48
C VAL A 680 -12.61 0.46 27.06
N LEU A 681 -12.32 -0.37 26.05
CA LEU A 681 -12.63 -0.09 24.64
C LEU A 681 -13.58 -1.12 24.08
N ALA A 682 -14.57 -0.67 23.30
CA ALA A 682 -15.52 -1.54 22.62
C ALA A 682 -15.98 -0.96 21.28
N THR A 683 -16.11 -1.82 20.28
CA THR A 683 -16.92 -1.52 19.10
C THR A 683 -18.36 -1.92 19.44
N VAL A 684 -19.29 -0.98 19.27
CA VAL A 684 -20.65 -1.11 19.79
C VAL A 684 -21.42 -2.26 19.15
N LYS A 685 -22.48 -2.71 19.83
CA LYS A 685 -23.37 -3.79 19.35
C LYS A 685 -23.86 -3.52 17.92
N GLY A 686 -23.87 -4.56 17.11
CA GLY A 686 -24.24 -4.52 15.69
C GLY A 686 -23.11 -4.05 14.77
N ASP A 687 -22.00 -3.55 15.31
CA ASP A 687 -20.85 -3.12 14.52
C ASP A 687 -19.70 -4.11 14.62
N ILE A 688 -19.27 -4.59 13.45
CA ILE A 688 -18.20 -5.58 13.32
C ILE A 688 -16.87 -4.96 12.89
N HIS A 689 -16.84 -3.64 12.67
CA HIS A 689 -15.64 -2.94 12.23
C HIS A 689 -14.87 -2.47 13.46
N ASP A 690 -13.72 -3.07 13.70
CA ASP A 690 -12.89 -2.82 14.87
C ASP A 690 -11.52 -2.24 14.55
N ILE A 691 -11.27 -1.92 13.28
CA ILE A 691 -10.00 -1.35 12.84
C ILE A 691 -9.72 -0.04 13.61
N GLY A 692 -10.66 0.91 13.62
CA GLY A 692 -10.50 2.17 14.36
C GLY A 692 -10.25 1.97 15.85
N LYS A 693 -11.02 1.09 16.52
CA LYS A 693 -10.81 0.73 17.93
C LYS A 693 -9.44 0.10 18.16
N ASN A 694 -8.99 -0.81 17.30
CA ASN A 694 -7.70 -1.48 17.43
C ASN A 694 -6.55 -0.48 17.30
N ILE A 695 -6.69 0.55 16.48
CA ILE A 695 -5.69 1.64 16.39
C ILE A 695 -5.68 2.45 17.69
N VAL A 696 -6.85 2.86 18.19
CA VAL A 696 -6.97 3.58 19.47
C VAL A 696 -6.37 2.76 20.60
N LYS A 697 -6.63 1.44 20.64
CA LYS A 697 -6.02 0.51 21.58
C LYS A 697 -4.50 0.54 21.49
N VAL A 698 -3.96 0.30 20.29
CA VAL A 698 -2.50 0.27 20.07
C VAL A 698 -1.87 1.58 20.53
N LEU A 699 -2.45 2.72 20.16
CA LEU A 699 -1.95 4.02 20.61
C LEU A 699 -2.04 4.18 22.13
N LEU A 700 -3.18 3.94 22.75
CA LEU A 700 -3.33 4.05 24.21
C LEU A 700 -2.35 3.16 24.98
N GLU A 701 -2.16 1.92 24.51
CA GLU A 701 -1.15 1.00 25.06
C GLU A 701 0.27 1.57 24.90
N ASN A 702 0.60 2.21 23.77
CA ASN A 702 1.89 2.87 23.56
C ASN A 702 2.12 4.06 24.50
N TYR A 703 1.07 4.78 24.88
CA TYR A 703 1.14 5.86 25.87
C TYR A 703 1.10 5.35 27.32
N GLY A 704 1.17 4.02 27.52
CA GLY A 704 1.24 3.37 28.83
C GLY A 704 -0.10 3.20 29.55
N TYR A 705 -1.24 3.39 28.86
CA TYR A 705 -2.55 3.12 29.44
C TYR A 705 -2.88 1.63 29.35
N PRO A 706 -3.28 0.95 30.45
CA PRO A 706 -3.79 -0.41 30.37
C PRO A 706 -5.14 -0.42 29.62
N VAL A 707 -5.27 -1.19 28.54
CA VAL A 707 -6.50 -1.25 27.75
C VAL A 707 -7.21 -2.59 27.94
N ILE A 708 -8.47 -2.54 28.36
CA ILE A 708 -9.39 -3.68 28.39
C ILE A 708 -10.23 -3.63 27.12
N ASP A 709 -9.78 -4.36 26.12
CA ASP A 709 -10.43 -4.46 24.82
C ASP A 709 -11.53 -5.53 24.85
N LEU A 710 -12.79 -5.10 24.70
CA LEU A 710 -13.95 -6.00 24.66
C LEU A 710 -14.23 -6.54 23.25
N GLY A 711 -13.48 -6.09 22.24
CA GLY A 711 -13.65 -6.50 20.86
C GLY A 711 -14.77 -5.74 20.16
N ARG A 712 -15.48 -6.46 19.29
CA ARG A 712 -16.53 -5.95 18.40
C ARG A 712 -17.88 -6.59 18.65
N ASP A 713 -18.93 -5.94 18.18
CA ASP A 713 -20.31 -6.35 18.41
C ASP A 713 -20.61 -6.54 19.91
N VAL A 714 -20.17 -5.58 20.72
CA VAL A 714 -20.18 -5.71 22.18
C VAL A 714 -21.52 -5.27 22.76
N ASP A 715 -22.19 -6.16 23.49
CA ASP A 715 -23.44 -5.85 24.18
C ASP A 715 -23.23 -4.77 25.28
N PRO A 716 -24.11 -3.77 25.40
CA PRO A 716 -24.03 -2.73 26.42
C PRO A 716 -23.79 -3.26 27.85
N LYS A 717 -24.40 -4.40 28.20
CA LYS A 717 -24.23 -5.01 29.53
C LYS A 717 -22.81 -5.50 29.78
N ARG A 718 -22.13 -5.98 28.73
CA ARG A 718 -20.74 -6.42 28.82
C ARG A 718 -19.79 -5.24 29.06
N VAL A 719 -20.06 -4.10 28.42
CA VAL A 719 -19.34 -2.84 28.68
C VAL A 719 -19.50 -2.42 30.15
N LEU A 720 -20.75 -2.38 30.64
CA LEU A 720 -21.03 -2.05 32.05
C LEU A 720 -20.32 -2.99 33.02
N GLN A 721 -20.34 -4.31 32.75
CA GLN A 721 -19.66 -5.30 33.58
C GLN A 721 -18.15 -5.06 33.63
N ALA A 722 -17.52 -4.81 32.47
CA ALA A 722 -16.08 -4.56 32.40
C ALA A 722 -15.68 -3.28 33.14
N VAL A 723 -16.48 -2.21 33.02
CA VAL A 723 -16.24 -0.95 33.76
C VAL A 723 -16.27 -1.18 35.27
N ARG A 724 -17.22 -1.98 35.76
CA ARG A 724 -17.32 -2.33 37.19
C ARG A 724 -16.16 -3.21 37.65
N GLU A 725 -15.82 -4.23 36.86
CA GLU A 725 -14.76 -5.19 37.16
C GLU A 725 -13.38 -4.53 37.24
N HIS A 726 -13.06 -3.69 36.26
CA HIS A 726 -11.75 -3.05 36.15
C HIS A 726 -11.68 -1.64 36.74
N LYS A 727 -12.81 -1.09 37.21
CA LYS A 727 -12.93 0.28 37.74
C LYS A 727 -12.35 1.32 36.78
N ALA A 728 -12.63 1.16 35.49
CA ALA A 728 -12.09 2.00 34.44
C ALA A 728 -12.72 3.41 34.47
N PRO A 729 -11.94 4.49 34.63
CA PRO A 729 -12.47 5.86 34.63
C PRO A 729 -12.82 6.37 33.23
N LEU A 730 -12.39 5.69 32.17
CA LEU A 730 -12.67 6.05 30.78
C LEU A 730 -13.16 4.83 29.98
N VAL A 731 -14.21 5.06 29.19
CA VAL A 731 -14.76 4.11 28.22
C VAL A 731 -14.69 4.73 26.84
N GLY A 732 -14.06 4.04 25.88
CA GLY A 732 -14.09 4.40 24.48
C GLY A 732 -15.06 3.51 23.70
N LEU A 733 -16.00 4.13 22.98
CA LEU A 733 -16.95 3.43 22.11
C LEU A 733 -16.70 3.81 20.65
N SER A 734 -16.60 2.79 19.79
CA SER A 734 -16.39 2.96 18.36
C SER A 734 -17.58 2.46 17.54
N ALA A 735 -17.94 3.19 16.49
CA ALA A 735 -18.88 2.77 15.45
C ALA A 735 -18.42 3.24 14.06
N LEU A 736 -18.48 2.35 13.07
CA LEU A 736 -18.20 2.64 11.67
C LEU A 736 -19.47 2.64 10.81
N MET A 737 -20.54 1.97 11.25
CA MET A 737 -21.81 1.93 10.52
C MET A 737 -22.80 2.91 11.14
N THR A 738 -23.50 3.73 10.33
CA THR A 738 -24.52 4.66 10.87
C THR A 738 -25.65 3.95 11.59
N THR A 739 -25.91 2.71 11.19
CA THR A 739 -26.96 1.87 11.76
C THR A 739 -26.66 1.41 13.20
N THR A 740 -25.41 1.53 13.66
CA THR A 740 -24.98 1.09 15.00
C THR A 740 -24.85 2.25 15.99
N LEU A 741 -25.08 3.49 15.51
CA LEU A 741 -25.10 4.70 16.34
C LEU A 741 -26.15 4.66 17.45
N GLY A 742 -27.28 3.97 17.25
CA GLY A 742 -28.30 3.75 18.28
C GLY A 742 -27.78 2.90 19.45
N SER A 743 -27.05 1.83 19.16
CA SER A 743 -26.44 0.96 20.19
C SER A 743 -25.35 1.67 21.00
N MET A 744 -24.70 2.67 20.41
CA MET A 744 -23.80 3.56 21.14
C MET A 744 -24.56 4.40 22.19
N ALA A 745 -25.69 5.00 21.80
CA ALA A 745 -26.55 5.74 22.72
C ALA A 745 -27.08 4.84 23.85
N ASP A 746 -27.53 3.62 23.53
CA ASP A 746 -27.99 2.63 24.51
C ASP A 746 -26.91 2.30 25.55
N THR A 747 -25.66 2.17 25.10
CA THR A 747 -24.52 1.89 25.99
C THR A 747 -24.25 3.04 26.94
N ILE A 748 -24.22 4.29 26.45
CA ILE A 748 -24.03 5.48 27.27
C ILE A 748 -25.17 5.59 28.30
N GLN A 749 -26.41 5.43 27.85
CA GLN A 749 -27.58 5.52 28.72
C GLN A 749 -27.52 4.49 29.84
N LEU A 750 -27.14 3.24 29.54
CA LEU A 750 -26.99 2.17 30.52
C LEU A 750 -25.91 2.50 31.57
N LEU A 751 -24.73 2.99 31.15
CA LEU A 751 -23.65 3.39 32.06
C LEU A 751 -24.10 4.53 33.00
N ARG A 752 -24.89 5.48 32.50
CA ARG A 752 -25.44 6.59 33.31
C ARG A 752 -26.51 6.14 34.29
N GLN A 753 -27.46 5.32 33.84
CA GLN A 753 -28.55 4.81 34.70
C GLN A 753 -28.00 4.02 35.90
N ASP A 754 -26.91 3.29 35.68
CA ASP A 754 -26.28 2.46 36.70
C ASP A 754 -25.29 3.22 37.61
N GLY A 755 -24.98 4.48 37.26
CA GLY A 755 -24.22 5.39 38.12
C GLY A 755 -22.74 5.05 38.25
N VAL A 756 -22.14 4.36 37.28
CA VAL A 756 -20.70 4.06 37.30
C VAL A 756 -19.88 5.33 37.08
N PRO A 757 -18.81 5.58 37.87
CA PRO A 757 -18.02 6.80 37.80
C PRO A 757 -16.99 6.74 36.66
N CYS A 758 -17.47 6.73 35.41
CA CYS A 758 -16.63 6.74 34.21
C CYS A 758 -17.04 7.84 33.23
N LYS A 759 -16.05 8.38 32.52
CA LYS A 759 -16.23 9.24 31.35
C LYS A 759 -16.34 8.39 30.09
N VAL A 760 -17.09 8.87 29.10
CA VAL A 760 -17.27 8.19 27.82
C VAL A 760 -16.76 9.07 26.69
N VAL A 761 -15.81 8.54 25.92
CA VAL A 761 -15.36 9.09 24.65
C VAL A 761 -15.94 8.26 23.51
N VAL A 762 -16.44 8.92 22.48
CA VAL A 762 -17.00 8.27 21.29
C VAL A 762 -16.25 8.70 20.03
N GLY A 763 -16.13 7.79 19.07
CA GLY A 763 -15.52 8.08 17.77
C GLY A 763 -15.86 7.04 16.71
N GLY A 764 -15.41 7.29 15.48
CA GLY A 764 -15.60 6.41 14.32
C GLY A 764 -16.15 7.14 13.09
N ALA A 765 -16.00 6.52 11.91
CA ALA A 765 -16.07 7.19 10.61
C ALA A 765 -17.40 7.91 10.31
N VAL A 766 -18.47 7.49 10.98
CA VAL A 766 -19.84 8.01 10.78
C VAL A 766 -20.33 8.92 11.91
N LEU A 767 -19.51 9.15 12.94
CA LEU A 767 -19.86 10.04 14.03
C LEU A 767 -19.55 11.50 13.69
N THR A 768 -20.35 12.40 14.25
CA THR A 768 -20.08 13.85 14.25
C THR A 768 -20.05 14.38 15.69
N PRO A 769 -19.39 15.54 15.93
CA PRO A 769 -19.40 16.20 17.23
C PRO A 769 -20.83 16.47 17.76
N GLU A 770 -21.74 16.86 16.88
CA GLU A 770 -23.13 17.17 17.22
C GLU A 770 -23.87 15.92 17.69
N TYR A 771 -23.69 14.80 16.99
CA TYR A 771 -24.31 13.53 17.36
C TYR A 771 -23.75 12.98 18.68
N ALA A 772 -22.44 13.07 18.89
CA ALA A 772 -21.80 12.67 20.15
C ALA A 772 -22.38 13.42 21.36
N GLN A 773 -22.64 14.73 21.20
CA GLN A 773 -23.29 15.54 22.23
C GLN A 773 -24.75 15.11 22.46
N GLN A 774 -25.50 14.83 21.38
CA GLN A 774 -26.89 14.40 21.44
C GLN A 774 -27.08 13.10 22.23
N ILE A 775 -26.15 12.14 22.09
CA ILE A 775 -26.21 10.84 22.78
C ILE A 775 -25.61 10.87 24.20
N GLY A 776 -25.13 12.03 24.67
CA GLY A 776 -24.63 12.22 26.04
C GLY A 776 -23.22 11.71 26.31
N ALA A 777 -22.37 11.63 25.28
CA ALA A 777 -20.94 11.36 25.45
C ALA A 777 -20.26 12.54 26.18
N ASP A 778 -19.22 12.27 26.96
CA ASP A 778 -18.42 13.34 27.59
C ASP A 778 -17.44 13.96 26.59
N PHE A 779 -16.94 13.17 25.64
CA PHE A 779 -15.96 13.58 24.64
C PHE A 779 -16.28 12.97 23.28
N TYR A 780 -15.98 13.72 22.24
CA TYR A 780 -15.88 13.23 20.87
C TYR A 780 -14.41 13.24 20.47
N ALA A 781 -13.92 12.14 19.92
CA ALA A 781 -12.60 12.05 19.33
C ALA A 781 -12.74 11.73 17.84
N ARG A 782 -12.29 12.66 16.99
CA ARG A 782 -12.38 12.49 15.54
C ARG A 782 -11.41 11.40 15.02
N ASP A 783 -10.31 11.20 15.74
CA ASP A 783 -9.24 10.30 15.36
C ASP A 783 -8.61 9.63 16.59
N ALA A 784 -7.65 8.75 16.32
CA ALA A 784 -7.03 7.95 17.37
C ALA A 784 -6.11 8.76 18.30
N LYS A 785 -5.59 9.91 17.86
CA LYS A 785 -4.73 10.78 18.67
C LYS A 785 -5.56 11.62 19.64
N GLU A 786 -6.68 12.20 19.19
CA GLU A 786 -7.61 12.88 20.09
C GLU A 786 -8.13 11.94 21.19
N SER A 787 -8.27 10.64 20.89
CA SER A 787 -8.61 9.63 21.90
C SER A 787 -7.55 9.52 23.01
N VAL A 788 -6.26 9.65 22.66
CA VAL A 788 -5.15 9.69 23.62
C VAL A 788 -5.17 11.00 24.41
N ASP A 789 -5.43 12.13 23.76
CA ASP A 789 -5.52 13.43 24.44
C ASP A 789 -6.65 13.45 25.48
N VAL A 790 -7.79 12.84 25.16
CA VAL A 790 -8.89 12.64 26.11
C VAL A 790 -8.46 11.72 27.27
N ALA A 791 -7.75 10.63 26.99
CA ALA A 791 -7.22 9.76 28.04
C ALA A 791 -6.26 10.50 28.98
N ARG A 792 -5.36 11.33 28.44
CA ARG A 792 -4.47 12.22 29.19
C ARG A 792 -5.26 13.20 30.06
N GLN A 793 -6.30 13.82 29.52
CA GLN A 793 -7.16 14.74 30.27
C GLN A 793 -7.91 14.07 31.43
N VAL A 794 -8.36 12.82 31.26
CA VAL A 794 -9.19 12.11 32.24
C VAL A 794 -8.37 11.36 33.29
N ILE A 795 -7.23 10.78 32.90
CA ILE A 795 -6.47 9.82 33.72
C ILE A 795 -5.15 10.40 34.25
N GLY A 796 -4.55 11.37 33.54
CA GLY A 796 -3.16 11.80 33.74
C GLY A 796 -2.26 11.20 32.68
#